data_AF-A0A3M2F2K5-F1
#
_entry.id   AF-A0A3M2F2K5-F1
#
_cell.length_a   1.000
_cell.length_b   1.000
_cell.length_c   1.000
_cell.angle_alpha   90.00
_cell.angle_beta   90.00
_cell.angle_gamma   90.00
#
_symmetry.space_group_name_H-M   'P 1'
#
loop_
_entity.id
_entity.type
_entity.pdbx_description
1 polymer ?
#
loop_
_entity_poly.entity_id
_entity_poly.type
_entity_poly.pdbx_seq_one_letter_code
_entity_poly.pdbx_strand_id
1 'polypeptide(L)'
;MGESEKVSAPETVKLRIDDRFVAVPAGTVVLEAARAAGITIPRFCYHPRLKPVAACRLCLVEIEGMRGLQPSCATPVKEGMIVRTQGDAALESHKEVLDHVLRFHPLDCPKCEATGHCELEDFTYEFGPHRVSYYEPPGLSGVDYNEKPWSPLIRFDRYKCVQCTRCVRVCAEIHDCYALTTDYRGHETVISTFADGPLHCDHCGSCVDLCPTGAITQEPSRYWKKDWEYEHRATICAHCGHGCTIVARTSRNRIAKIESDHEIGNNGGRLCSLGRFGFDIHVGEERIEKPRVRREGRLVEVPWREALEEAETMLRGAKNSKMVALASGFLSVQDLFAFERLAKRIGAAKAAESREGDVLERLSRECGISGSTVEFDEVTRASGVALIGAGAWERDYVLTILLAEARKERGLALRAFGRPPYRIARHCVEVRELEPDAIRALPVGTVLIPDVEALSEETLSAVMEMVRGGDYPLLLPSAQANSRGLGLFGFRRSVLDEKLSEAEILLAAGPLHLNARPGGCQALIVSSAHRTALSEEAEIVFPAALPYEKPGAYLNAAHQLQEAEAVSRVVGENWPDAAIWGTLANLLGDSLPLTPEALLEAAREDFPALSDPRVRVGGGGEEGGRLPGAGLPGSREHEGLLASRSDYLRQLREHLERSRDFSPFPPEEAFSC
;
A
#
# COMPACT_ATOMS: atom_id res chain seq x y z
N MET A 1 -31.88 0.27 -32.12
CA MET A 1 -31.56 -1.15 -31.93
C MET A 1 -30.17 -1.37 -32.53
N GLY A 2 -29.14 -1.05 -31.76
CA GLY A 2 -27.75 -1.33 -32.11
C GLY A 2 -27.28 -2.46 -31.21
N GLU A 3 -26.83 -3.56 -31.82
CA GLU A 3 -26.41 -4.77 -31.14
C GLU A 3 -25.24 -4.50 -30.20
N SER A 4 -25.36 -4.97 -28.96
CA SER A 4 -24.24 -5.03 -28.02
C SER A 4 -23.14 -5.90 -28.63
N GLU A 5 -21.98 -5.33 -28.93
CA GLU A 5 -20.77 -6.11 -29.20
C GLU A 5 -20.47 -6.97 -27.96
N LYS A 6 -20.87 -8.24 -28.04
CA LYS A 6 -20.43 -9.26 -27.10
C LYS A 6 -18.93 -9.39 -27.28
N VAL A 7 -18.17 -9.01 -26.25
CA VAL A 7 -16.74 -9.35 -26.15
C VAL A 7 -16.63 -10.86 -26.31
N SER A 8 -16.08 -11.32 -27.43
CA SER A 8 -15.90 -12.73 -27.72
C SER A 8 -14.93 -13.32 -26.69
N ALA A 9 -15.28 -14.47 -26.13
CA ALA A 9 -14.37 -15.21 -25.25
C ALA A 9 -13.04 -15.43 -25.99
N PRO A 10 -11.88 -15.24 -25.32
CA PRO A 10 -10.60 -15.41 -25.97
C PRO A 10 -10.49 -16.83 -26.53
N GLU A 11 -10.07 -16.94 -27.79
CA GLU A 11 -9.85 -18.22 -28.46
C GLU A 11 -8.93 -19.08 -27.57
N THR A 12 -9.41 -20.26 -27.16
CA THR A 12 -8.66 -21.13 -26.25
C THR A 12 -7.83 -22.10 -27.08
N VAL A 13 -6.56 -22.21 -26.74
CA VAL A 13 -5.58 -23.07 -27.41
C VAL A 13 -5.28 -24.27 -26.52
N LYS A 14 -5.27 -25.46 -27.12
CA LYS A 14 -4.91 -26.71 -26.45
C LYS A 14 -3.50 -27.14 -26.82
N LEU A 15 -2.72 -27.50 -25.81
CA LEU A 15 -1.36 -28.01 -25.96
C LEU A 15 -1.12 -29.17 -25.00
N ARG A 16 -0.03 -29.90 -25.22
CA ARG A 16 0.47 -30.93 -24.32
C ARG A 16 1.77 -30.46 -23.69
N ILE A 17 1.83 -30.45 -22.36
CA ILE A 17 3.05 -30.16 -21.59
C ILE A 17 3.37 -31.42 -20.79
N ASP A 18 4.50 -32.05 -21.12
CA ASP A 18 4.87 -33.39 -20.65
C ASP A 18 3.72 -34.39 -20.93
N ASP A 19 3.13 -34.97 -19.89
CA ASP A 19 2.02 -35.92 -19.99
C ASP A 19 0.63 -35.27 -19.76
N ARG A 20 0.57 -33.94 -19.61
CA ARG A 20 -0.66 -33.20 -19.30
C ARG A 20 -1.20 -32.46 -20.52
N PHE A 21 -2.50 -32.59 -20.76
CA PHE A 21 -3.22 -31.71 -21.69
C PHE A 21 -3.63 -30.43 -20.98
N VAL A 22 -3.30 -29.29 -21.57
CA VAL A 22 -3.50 -27.96 -21.01
C VAL A 22 -4.29 -27.12 -22.00
N ALA A 23 -5.25 -26.34 -21.50
CA ALA A 23 -6.03 -25.39 -22.31
C ALA A 23 -5.88 -24.00 -21.70
N VAL A 24 -5.40 -23.04 -22.49
CA VAL A 24 -5.17 -21.65 -22.05
C VAL A 24 -5.61 -20.66 -23.13
N PRO A 25 -5.85 -19.38 -22.79
CA PRO A 25 -6.12 -18.34 -23.78
C PRO A 25 -5.02 -18.24 -24.84
N ALA A 26 -5.40 -17.94 -26.09
CA ALA A 26 -4.45 -17.65 -27.15
C ALA A 26 -3.55 -16.47 -26.76
N GLY A 27 -2.26 -16.59 -27.08
CA GLY A 27 -1.25 -15.59 -26.71
C GLY A 27 -0.57 -15.82 -25.36
N THR A 28 -1.05 -16.74 -24.52
CA THR A 28 -0.34 -17.17 -23.31
C THR A 28 1.03 -17.76 -23.68
N VAL A 29 2.06 -17.46 -22.89
CA VAL A 29 3.40 -18.05 -23.08
C VAL A 29 3.49 -19.44 -22.46
N VAL A 30 4.38 -20.30 -22.99
CA VAL A 30 4.56 -21.68 -22.52
C VAL A 30 4.78 -21.75 -21.00
N LEU A 31 5.52 -20.79 -20.44
CA LEU A 31 5.78 -20.73 -19.00
C LEU A 31 4.50 -20.60 -18.15
N GLU A 32 3.58 -19.71 -18.55
CA GLU A 32 2.30 -19.52 -17.84
C GLU A 32 1.35 -20.68 -18.08
N ALA A 33 1.40 -21.31 -19.26
CA ALA A 33 0.64 -22.53 -19.52
C ALA A 33 1.12 -23.70 -18.64
N ALA A 34 2.44 -23.85 -18.44
CA ALA A 34 3.00 -24.83 -17.52
C ALA A 34 2.59 -24.52 -16.07
N ARG A 35 2.64 -23.24 -15.67
CA ARG A 35 2.17 -22.80 -14.35
C ARG A 35 0.69 -23.14 -14.11
N ALA A 36 -0.18 -22.88 -15.08
CA ALA A 36 -1.60 -23.25 -15.02
C ALA A 36 -1.83 -24.77 -14.90
N ALA A 37 -0.89 -25.57 -15.39
CA ALA A 37 -0.90 -27.02 -15.28
C ALA A 37 -0.23 -27.54 -13.99
N GLY A 38 0.25 -26.67 -13.10
CA GLY A 38 0.99 -27.06 -11.89
C GLY A 38 2.38 -27.66 -12.20
N ILE A 39 3.01 -27.23 -13.29
CA ILE A 39 4.37 -27.64 -13.69
C ILE A 39 5.32 -26.45 -13.47
N THR A 40 6.35 -26.65 -12.65
CA THR A 40 7.36 -25.63 -12.38
C THR A 40 8.42 -25.63 -13.47
N ILE A 41 8.64 -24.45 -14.08
CA ILE A 41 9.79 -24.19 -14.94
C ILE A 41 10.64 -23.09 -14.26
N PRO A 42 11.96 -23.31 -14.09
CA PRO A 42 12.81 -22.39 -13.35
C PRO A 42 13.08 -21.10 -14.12
N ARG A 43 13.27 -19.97 -13.42
CA ARG A 43 13.30 -18.63 -14.04
C ARG A 43 13.91 -17.57 -13.12
N PHE A 44 14.65 -16.61 -13.68
CA PHE A 44 15.09 -15.42 -12.92
C PHE A 44 14.63 -14.09 -13.52
N CYS A 45 14.64 -13.92 -14.85
CA CYS A 45 14.32 -12.62 -15.47
C CYS A 45 12.84 -12.42 -15.78
N TYR A 46 12.06 -13.50 -15.78
CA TYR A 46 10.63 -13.45 -16.05
C TYR A 46 9.86 -13.07 -14.79
N HIS A 47 8.87 -12.20 -14.96
CA HIS A 47 7.85 -11.89 -13.97
C HIS A 47 6.57 -11.56 -14.76
N PRO A 48 5.37 -12.03 -14.35
CA PRO A 48 4.14 -11.86 -15.15
C PRO A 48 3.81 -10.42 -15.52
N ARG A 49 4.19 -9.47 -14.66
CA ARG A 49 3.98 -8.03 -14.87
C ARG A 49 5.03 -7.32 -15.73
N LEU A 50 6.08 -7.99 -16.17
CA LEU A 50 7.14 -7.35 -16.95
C LEU A 50 7.27 -7.99 -18.34
N LYS A 51 7.62 -7.21 -19.35
CA LYS A 51 7.71 -7.68 -20.76
C LYS A 51 8.77 -8.77 -20.95
N PRO A 52 8.46 -9.98 -21.44
CA PRO A 52 9.45 -11.06 -21.54
C PRO A 52 10.74 -10.67 -22.29
N VAL A 53 11.90 -10.95 -21.68
CA VAL A 53 13.23 -10.66 -22.27
C VAL A 53 14.05 -11.91 -22.59
N ALA A 54 13.68 -13.07 -22.01
CA ALA A 54 14.41 -14.34 -22.16
C ALA A 54 15.94 -14.26 -21.89
N ALA A 55 16.39 -13.31 -21.06
CA ALA A 55 17.80 -12.98 -20.87
C ALA A 55 18.56 -14.02 -20.02
N CYS A 56 17.95 -14.53 -18.94
CA CYS A 56 18.64 -15.46 -18.02
C CYS A 56 18.80 -16.88 -18.55
N ARG A 57 18.08 -17.26 -19.62
CA ARG A 57 18.09 -18.60 -20.22
C ARG A 57 17.79 -19.80 -19.29
N LEU A 58 17.41 -19.57 -18.04
CA LEU A 58 17.04 -20.65 -17.11
C LEU A 58 15.75 -21.38 -17.48
N CYS A 59 14.82 -20.77 -18.22
CA CYS A 59 13.49 -21.33 -18.48
C CYS A 59 13.40 -22.13 -19.80
N LEU A 60 14.50 -22.78 -20.21
CA LEU A 60 14.63 -23.40 -21.52
C LEU A 60 13.95 -24.78 -21.57
N VAL A 61 13.04 -24.96 -22.54
CA VAL A 61 12.28 -26.21 -22.70
C VAL A 61 12.42 -26.77 -24.10
N GLU A 62 12.17 -28.07 -24.23
CA GLU A 62 12.08 -28.73 -25.53
C GLU A 62 10.67 -28.56 -26.11
N ILE A 63 10.57 -28.21 -27.39
CA ILE A 63 9.28 -28.12 -28.10
C ILE A 63 9.39 -28.97 -29.37
N GLU A 64 8.50 -29.95 -29.51
CA GLU A 64 8.52 -30.85 -30.67
C GLU A 64 8.32 -30.06 -31.98
N GLY A 65 9.14 -30.36 -32.98
CA GLY A 65 9.16 -29.66 -34.25
C GLY A 65 9.94 -28.34 -34.27
N MET A 66 10.46 -27.87 -33.13
CA MET A 66 11.36 -26.71 -33.06
C MET A 66 12.81 -27.15 -32.86
N ARG A 67 13.74 -26.45 -33.51
CA ARG A 67 15.17 -26.75 -33.39
C ARG A 67 15.76 -26.10 -32.14
N GLY A 68 16.38 -26.90 -31.28
CA GLY A 68 17.03 -26.45 -30.05
C GLY A 68 16.04 -26.05 -28.97
N LEU A 69 16.56 -25.71 -27.79
CA LEU A 69 15.76 -25.33 -26.64
C LEU A 69 15.15 -23.95 -26.80
N GLN A 70 13.87 -23.83 -26.45
CA GLN A 70 13.09 -22.60 -26.59
C GLN A 70 12.87 -21.94 -25.23
N PRO A 71 12.96 -20.61 -25.12
CA PRO A 71 12.66 -19.91 -23.88
C PRO A 71 11.14 -19.94 -23.63
N SER A 72 10.71 -20.72 -22.64
CA SER A 72 9.28 -20.85 -22.28
C SER A 72 8.62 -19.50 -21.93
N CYS A 73 9.39 -18.56 -21.38
CA CYS A 73 8.89 -17.26 -20.93
C CYS A 73 8.52 -16.29 -22.07
N ALA A 74 9.01 -16.52 -23.29
CA ALA A 74 8.81 -15.65 -24.44
C ALA A 74 8.16 -16.36 -25.64
N THR A 75 7.97 -17.67 -25.55
CA THR A 75 7.38 -18.49 -26.63
C THR A 75 5.87 -18.58 -26.43
N PRO A 76 5.02 -18.01 -27.31
CA PRO A 76 3.57 -18.15 -27.24
C PRO A 76 3.15 -19.60 -27.54
N VAL A 77 2.13 -20.09 -26.83
CA VAL A 77 1.55 -21.40 -27.10
C VAL A 77 0.83 -21.43 -28.46
N LYS A 78 0.81 -22.59 -29.10
CA LYS A 78 0.08 -22.85 -30.34
C LYS A 78 -0.75 -24.11 -30.22
N GLU A 79 -1.81 -24.22 -31.02
CA GLU A 79 -2.67 -25.39 -31.03
C GLU A 79 -1.88 -26.64 -31.37
N GLY A 80 -2.06 -27.70 -30.57
CA GLY A 80 -1.35 -28.97 -30.73
C GLY A 80 0.14 -28.91 -30.40
N MET A 81 0.64 -27.81 -29.81
CA MET A 81 2.04 -27.73 -29.37
C MET A 81 2.34 -28.82 -28.33
N ILE A 82 3.51 -29.46 -28.47
CA ILE A 82 3.99 -30.46 -27.51
C ILE A 82 5.28 -29.92 -26.89
N VAL A 83 5.23 -29.65 -25.60
CA VAL A 83 6.34 -29.13 -24.79
C VAL A 83 6.81 -30.22 -23.86
N ARG A 84 8.12 -30.42 -23.75
CA ARG A 84 8.75 -31.32 -22.76
C ARG A 84 9.62 -30.47 -21.84
N THR A 85 9.22 -30.38 -20.58
CA THR A 85 9.95 -29.64 -19.53
C THR A 85 10.98 -30.51 -18.82
N GLN A 86 10.74 -31.82 -18.80
CA GLN A 86 11.60 -32.84 -18.17
C GLN A 86 12.50 -33.59 -19.17
N GLY A 87 12.73 -33.03 -20.36
CA GLY A 87 13.63 -33.63 -21.34
C GLY A 87 15.09 -33.50 -20.91
N ASP A 88 15.92 -34.49 -21.24
CA ASP A 88 17.33 -34.55 -20.83
C ASP A 88 18.10 -33.28 -21.22
N ALA A 89 17.83 -32.71 -22.41
CA ALA A 89 18.52 -31.52 -22.87
C ALA A 89 18.06 -30.26 -22.11
N ALA A 90 16.76 -30.16 -21.78
CA ALA A 90 16.24 -29.06 -20.96
C ALA A 90 16.81 -29.11 -19.54
N LEU A 91 16.80 -30.28 -18.89
CA LEU A 91 17.34 -30.47 -17.55
C LEU A 91 18.85 -30.20 -17.47
N GLU A 92 19.62 -30.65 -18.46
CA GLU A 92 21.05 -30.35 -18.52
C GLU A 92 21.30 -28.85 -18.69
N SER A 93 20.53 -28.18 -19.56
CA SER A 93 20.63 -26.73 -19.72
C SER A 93 20.29 -25.96 -18.44
N HIS A 94 19.32 -26.42 -17.65
CA HIS A 94 19.00 -25.79 -16.35
C HIS A 94 20.17 -25.92 -15.37
N LYS A 95 20.77 -27.11 -15.28
CA LYS A 95 21.96 -27.36 -14.44
C LYS A 95 23.13 -26.48 -14.83
N GLU A 96 23.45 -26.37 -16.12
CA GLU A 96 24.56 -25.55 -16.61
C GLU A 96 24.36 -24.06 -16.28
N VAL A 97 23.14 -23.54 -16.45
CA VAL A 97 22.84 -22.14 -16.12
C VAL A 97 22.96 -21.89 -14.61
N LEU A 98 22.43 -22.79 -13.79
CA LEU A 98 22.52 -22.67 -12.33
C LEU A 98 23.97 -22.81 -11.84
N ASP A 99 24.74 -23.75 -12.39
CA ASP A 99 26.17 -23.91 -12.10
C ASP A 99 26.95 -22.62 -12.41
N HIS A 100 26.64 -21.96 -13.54
CA HIS A 100 27.25 -20.68 -13.90
C HIS A 100 26.92 -19.56 -12.91
N VAL A 101 25.68 -19.47 -12.46
CA VAL A 101 25.27 -18.47 -11.46
C VAL A 101 25.95 -18.73 -10.11
N LEU A 102 25.96 -19.99 -9.65
CA LEU A 102 26.51 -20.39 -8.35
C LEU A 102 28.04 -20.25 -8.29
N ARG A 103 28.73 -20.30 -9.42
CA ARG A 103 30.19 -20.09 -9.49
C ARG A 103 30.63 -18.76 -8.89
N PHE A 104 29.82 -17.71 -9.07
CA PHE A 104 30.14 -16.35 -8.63
C PHE A 104 29.27 -15.87 -7.45
N HIS A 105 28.27 -16.65 -7.06
CA HIS A 105 27.35 -16.29 -5.98
C HIS A 105 27.96 -16.62 -4.60
N PRO A 106 27.93 -15.70 -3.62
CA PRO A 106 28.55 -15.91 -2.32
C PRO A 106 27.84 -17.02 -1.53
N LEU A 107 28.60 -17.75 -0.72
CA LEU A 107 28.09 -18.79 0.20
C LEU A 107 27.47 -18.18 1.47
N ASP A 108 26.53 -17.26 1.28
CA ASP A 108 25.96 -16.43 2.35
C ASP A 108 24.61 -16.92 2.86
N CYS A 109 24.03 -18.01 2.33
CA CYS A 109 22.68 -18.48 2.68
C CYS A 109 22.39 -18.54 4.20
N PRO A 110 23.32 -18.97 5.08
CA PRO A 110 23.07 -18.94 6.52
C PRO A 110 22.77 -17.54 7.08
N LYS A 111 23.36 -16.48 6.52
CA LYS A 111 23.17 -15.08 6.94
C LYS A 111 22.18 -14.32 6.06
N CYS A 112 22.02 -14.73 4.80
CA CYS A 112 21.11 -14.13 3.84
C CYS A 112 19.66 -14.14 4.35
N GLU A 113 18.99 -12.99 4.32
CA GLU A 113 17.59 -12.88 4.75
C GLU A 113 16.59 -13.46 3.74
N ALA A 114 17.01 -13.60 2.46
CA ALA A 114 16.19 -14.22 1.43
C ALA A 114 16.02 -15.73 1.59
N THR A 115 16.85 -16.37 2.43
CA THR A 115 16.81 -17.82 2.65
C THR A 115 15.42 -18.26 3.12
N GLY A 116 14.89 -19.30 2.48
CA GLY A 116 13.52 -19.79 2.67
C GLY A 116 12.47 -19.16 1.75
N HIS A 117 12.82 -18.10 1.01
CA HIS A 117 12.01 -17.54 -0.10
C HIS A 117 12.86 -17.11 -1.30
N CYS A 118 14.06 -17.69 -1.45
CA CYS A 118 15.02 -17.33 -2.48
C CYS A 118 14.81 -18.22 -3.71
N GLU A 119 14.40 -17.63 -4.84
CA GLU A 119 14.21 -18.38 -6.10
C GLU A 119 15.51 -19.10 -6.54
N LEU A 120 16.70 -18.52 -6.28
CA LEU A 120 17.98 -19.18 -6.60
C LEU A 120 18.20 -20.43 -5.73
N GLU A 121 17.82 -20.37 -4.46
CA GLU A 121 17.92 -21.51 -3.54
C GLU A 121 16.99 -22.63 -4.01
N ASP A 122 15.71 -22.31 -4.25
CA ASP A 122 14.68 -23.27 -4.64
C ASP A 122 15.00 -23.93 -5.98
N PHE A 123 15.36 -23.14 -7.00
CA PHE A 123 15.70 -23.69 -8.31
C PHE A 123 17.02 -24.45 -8.31
N THR A 124 17.97 -24.10 -7.45
CA THR A 124 19.19 -24.89 -7.28
C THR A 124 18.89 -26.23 -6.61
N TYR A 125 18.00 -26.25 -5.62
CA TYR A 125 17.59 -27.49 -4.96
C TYR A 125 16.90 -28.45 -5.94
N GLU A 126 16.01 -27.93 -6.79
CA GLU A 126 15.21 -28.75 -7.71
C GLU A 126 15.95 -29.11 -9.02
N PHE A 127 16.65 -28.15 -9.63
CA PHE A 127 17.22 -28.29 -10.98
C PHE A 127 18.75 -28.12 -11.03
N GLY A 128 19.39 -27.75 -9.92
CA GLY A 128 20.81 -27.40 -9.88
C GLY A 128 21.74 -28.62 -9.88
N PRO A 129 23.06 -28.38 -10.02
CA PRO A 129 24.06 -29.43 -9.90
C PRO A 129 24.23 -29.87 -8.44
N HIS A 130 24.56 -31.15 -8.21
CA HIS A 130 24.91 -31.65 -6.87
C HIS A 130 26.16 -30.99 -6.28
N ARG A 131 27.07 -30.54 -7.14
CA ARG A 131 28.29 -29.83 -6.77
C ARG A 131 28.60 -28.79 -7.83
N VAL A 132 28.87 -27.57 -7.39
CA VAL A 132 29.33 -26.49 -8.29
C VAL A 132 30.67 -26.89 -8.92
N SER A 133 30.78 -26.76 -10.24
CA SER A 133 31.95 -27.20 -10.99
C SER A 133 33.23 -26.47 -10.57
N TYR A 134 33.11 -25.18 -10.31
CA TYR A 134 34.16 -24.29 -9.83
C TYR A 134 33.55 -23.15 -9.04
N TYR A 135 34.11 -22.83 -7.88
CA TYR A 135 33.70 -21.68 -7.09
C TYR A 135 34.78 -20.62 -7.13
N GLU A 136 34.39 -19.40 -7.53
CA GLU A 136 35.25 -18.25 -7.58
C GLU A 136 34.89 -17.30 -6.42
N PRO A 137 35.77 -17.12 -5.42
CA PRO A 137 35.46 -16.25 -4.30
C PRO A 137 35.15 -14.81 -4.76
N PRO A 138 34.16 -14.15 -4.13
CA PRO A 138 33.94 -12.71 -4.22
C PRO A 138 35.24 -11.90 -4.15
N GLY A 139 35.35 -10.83 -4.94
CA GLY A 139 36.44 -9.83 -4.85
C GLY A 139 37.63 -10.04 -5.79
N LEU A 140 37.58 -11.04 -6.69
CA LEU A 140 38.64 -11.29 -7.67
C LEU A 140 38.51 -10.45 -8.96
N SER A 141 37.38 -9.77 -9.16
CA SER A 141 37.15 -8.86 -10.30
C SER A 141 37.67 -7.44 -10.03
N GLY A 142 38.08 -6.72 -11.08
CA GLY A 142 38.45 -5.29 -10.98
C GLY A 142 37.28 -4.31 -10.78
N VAL A 143 36.04 -4.82 -10.70
CA VAL A 143 34.81 -4.04 -10.50
C VAL A 143 34.46 -4.00 -9.01
N ASP A 144 33.94 -2.86 -8.54
CA ASP A 144 33.46 -2.71 -7.16
C ASP A 144 32.13 -3.45 -6.96
N TYR A 145 32.22 -4.60 -6.29
CA TYR A 145 31.08 -5.44 -5.89
C TYR A 145 30.70 -5.26 -4.41
N ASN A 146 31.26 -4.28 -3.72
CA ASN A 146 30.88 -4.05 -2.32
C ASN A 146 29.39 -3.71 -2.21
N GLU A 147 28.81 -4.09 -1.07
CA GLU A 147 27.45 -3.73 -0.72
C GLU A 147 27.31 -2.21 -0.66
N LYS A 148 26.23 -1.68 -1.27
CA LYS A 148 25.96 -0.25 -1.33
C LYS A 148 24.63 0.10 -0.65
N PRO A 149 24.63 1.09 0.26
CA PRO A 149 23.38 1.71 0.70
C PRO A 149 22.84 2.59 -0.42
N TRP A 150 21.82 2.10 -1.13
CA TRP A 150 21.12 2.88 -2.15
C TRP A 150 20.26 3.98 -1.53
N SER A 151 19.69 3.73 -0.37
CA SER A 151 18.95 4.71 0.44
C SER A 151 18.90 4.27 1.90
N PRO A 152 18.38 5.08 2.83
CA PRO A 152 18.11 4.62 4.18
C PRO A 152 17.24 3.34 4.22
N LEU A 153 16.33 3.16 3.25
CA LEU A 153 15.36 2.06 3.24
C LEU A 153 15.81 0.82 2.48
N ILE A 154 16.75 0.97 1.54
CA ILE A 154 17.07 -0.04 0.53
C ILE A 154 18.59 -0.21 0.44
N ARG A 155 19.05 -1.45 0.59
CA ARG A 155 20.43 -1.84 0.34
C ARG A 155 20.55 -2.74 -0.88
N PHE A 156 21.72 -2.70 -1.49
CA PHE A 156 22.06 -3.55 -2.61
C PHE A 156 23.40 -4.24 -2.40
N ASP A 157 23.36 -5.55 -2.31
CA ASP A 157 24.52 -6.45 -2.30
C ASP A 157 24.73 -7.00 -3.71
N ARG A 158 25.82 -6.54 -4.36
CA ARG A 158 26.14 -6.91 -5.74
C ARG A 158 26.55 -8.36 -5.88
N TYR A 159 27.19 -8.96 -4.87
CA TYR A 159 27.61 -10.37 -4.92
C TYR A 159 26.41 -11.31 -4.97
N LYS A 160 25.31 -10.94 -4.32
CA LYS A 160 24.07 -11.73 -4.34
C LYS A 160 23.25 -11.56 -5.62
N CYS A 161 23.62 -10.64 -6.51
CA CYS A 161 22.85 -10.30 -7.70
C CYS A 161 23.06 -11.33 -8.84
N VAL A 162 21.98 -11.88 -9.36
CA VAL A 162 22.01 -12.79 -10.54
C VAL A 162 21.79 -12.07 -11.88
N GLN A 163 21.93 -10.73 -11.89
CA GLN A 163 21.84 -9.87 -13.07
C GLN A 163 20.55 -10.09 -13.90
N CYS A 164 19.44 -10.48 -13.26
CA CYS A 164 18.18 -10.78 -13.94
C CYS A 164 17.48 -9.56 -14.55
N THR A 165 17.90 -8.35 -14.16
CA THR A 165 17.36 -7.04 -14.57
C THR A 165 15.89 -6.77 -14.18
N ARG A 166 15.25 -7.62 -13.36
CA ARG A 166 13.88 -7.38 -12.88
C ARG A 166 13.73 -6.01 -12.18
N CYS A 167 14.71 -5.63 -11.36
CA CYS A 167 14.74 -4.35 -10.65
C CYS A 167 14.81 -3.13 -11.59
N VAL A 168 15.66 -3.18 -12.62
CA VAL A 168 15.77 -2.15 -13.65
C VAL A 168 14.46 -2.02 -14.42
N ARG A 169 13.87 -3.16 -14.79
CA ARG A 169 12.66 -3.23 -15.61
C ARG A 169 11.42 -2.81 -14.84
N VAL A 170 11.22 -3.21 -13.59
CA VAL A 170 10.10 -2.72 -12.78
C VAL A 170 10.20 -1.21 -12.53
N CYS A 171 11.42 -0.69 -12.38
CA CYS A 171 11.67 0.74 -12.24
C CYS A 171 11.28 1.52 -13.51
N ALA A 172 11.49 0.96 -14.70
CA ALA A 172 11.24 1.61 -15.99
C ALA A 172 9.83 1.34 -16.57
N GLU A 173 9.44 0.07 -16.63
CA GLU A 173 8.21 -0.40 -17.27
C GLU A 173 6.98 -0.03 -16.42
N ILE A 174 7.02 -0.32 -15.12
CA ILE A 174 5.90 -0.11 -14.19
C ILE A 174 5.93 1.28 -13.56
N HIS A 175 6.96 1.59 -12.78
CA HIS A 175 7.00 2.83 -11.98
C HIS A 175 7.39 4.07 -12.77
N ASP A 176 7.91 3.88 -13.98
CA ASP A 176 8.29 4.97 -14.88
C ASP A 176 9.33 5.92 -14.22
N CYS A 177 10.20 5.37 -13.37
CA CYS A 177 11.22 6.09 -12.60
C CYS A 177 12.58 6.14 -13.32
N TYR A 178 12.98 5.07 -14.01
CA TYR A 178 14.29 4.93 -14.69
C TYR A 178 15.51 5.23 -13.80
N ALA A 179 15.39 4.98 -12.48
CA ALA A 179 16.45 5.27 -11.52
C ALA A 179 17.56 4.19 -11.45
N LEU A 180 17.28 3.01 -12.00
CA LEU A 180 18.19 1.87 -12.05
C LEU A 180 18.58 1.59 -13.50
N THR A 181 19.84 1.21 -13.71
CA THR A 181 20.41 0.85 -15.00
C THR A 181 21.36 -0.34 -14.86
N THR A 182 21.80 -0.88 -15.98
CA THR A 182 22.94 -1.78 -16.07
C THR A 182 24.18 -0.98 -16.47
N ASP A 183 25.30 -1.22 -15.80
CA ASP A 183 26.60 -0.68 -16.16
C ASP A 183 27.57 -1.80 -16.56
N TYR A 184 28.67 -1.46 -17.24
CA TYR A 184 29.63 -2.42 -17.82
C TYR A 184 28.99 -3.44 -18.80
N ARG A 185 29.75 -4.47 -19.21
CA ARG A 185 29.31 -5.49 -20.18
C ARG A 185 29.90 -6.87 -19.88
N GLY A 186 29.23 -7.91 -20.34
CA GLY A 186 29.70 -9.29 -20.20
C GLY A 186 29.68 -9.72 -18.74
N HIS A 187 30.73 -10.43 -18.31
CA HIS A 187 30.84 -10.89 -16.92
C HIS A 187 30.92 -9.73 -15.89
N GLU A 188 31.36 -8.56 -16.33
CA GLU A 188 31.50 -7.38 -15.46
C GLU A 188 30.21 -6.58 -15.30
N THR A 189 29.10 -7.01 -15.92
CA THR A 189 27.83 -6.29 -15.84
C THR A 189 27.33 -6.19 -14.39
N VAL A 190 27.01 -4.97 -13.96
CA VAL A 190 26.43 -4.71 -12.64
C VAL A 190 25.17 -3.88 -12.74
N ILE A 191 24.25 -4.08 -11.79
CA ILE A 191 23.13 -3.17 -11.62
C ILE A 191 23.66 -1.93 -10.90
N SER A 192 23.36 -0.75 -11.43
CA SER A 192 23.84 0.52 -10.89
C SER A 192 22.75 1.58 -10.92
N THR A 193 22.97 2.64 -10.17
CA THR A 193 22.23 3.90 -10.22
C THR A 193 22.95 4.86 -11.17
N PHE A 194 22.38 6.05 -11.38
CA PHE A 194 23.08 7.08 -12.14
C PHE A 194 24.41 7.45 -11.44
N ALA A 195 25.52 7.36 -12.19
CA ALA A 195 26.87 7.62 -11.71
C ALA A 195 27.25 6.84 -10.44
N ASP A 196 26.64 5.66 -10.21
CA ASP A 196 26.88 4.80 -9.04
C ASP A 196 26.64 5.52 -7.68
N GLY A 197 25.78 6.54 -7.70
CA GLY A 197 25.41 7.35 -6.54
C GLY A 197 24.20 6.79 -5.76
N PRO A 198 23.62 7.58 -4.85
CA PRO A 198 22.38 7.23 -4.17
C PRO A 198 21.22 6.94 -5.15
N LEU A 199 20.27 6.13 -4.71
CA LEU A 199 19.09 5.80 -5.51
C LEU A 199 18.11 6.98 -5.51
N HIS A 200 18.08 7.72 -6.61
CA HIS A 200 17.18 8.84 -6.83
C HIS A 200 15.85 8.37 -7.44
N CYS A 201 14.93 7.88 -6.59
CA CYS A 201 13.60 7.43 -7.02
C CYS A 201 12.51 7.72 -5.96
N ASP A 202 11.35 7.10 -6.08
CA ASP A 202 10.29 7.20 -5.07
C ASP A 202 10.43 6.31 -3.86
N HIS A 203 11.46 5.47 -3.83
CA HIS A 203 11.64 4.47 -2.79
C HIS A 203 10.37 3.62 -2.64
N CYS A 204 9.72 3.26 -3.75
CA CYS A 204 8.52 2.44 -3.76
C CYS A 204 8.81 0.97 -3.41
N GLY A 205 10.09 0.56 -3.39
CA GLY A 205 10.56 -0.76 -2.99
C GLY A 205 10.16 -1.94 -3.88
N SER A 206 9.50 -1.73 -5.02
CA SER A 206 9.17 -2.85 -5.94
C SER A 206 10.42 -3.55 -6.51
N CYS A 207 11.59 -2.91 -6.50
CA CYS A 207 12.84 -3.59 -6.83
C CYS A 207 13.25 -4.64 -5.79
N VAL A 208 12.81 -4.48 -4.54
CA VAL A 208 13.03 -5.44 -3.45
C VAL A 208 12.12 -6.64 -3.64
N ASP A 209 10.80 -6.42 -3.80
CA ASP A 209 9.81 -7.51 -3.97
C ASP A 209 10.12 -8.41 -5.17
N LEU A 210 10.63 -7.84 -6.27
CA LEU A 210 10.90 -8.60 -7.49
C LEU A 210 12.30 -9.22 -7.51
N CYS A 211 13.17 -8.94 -6.53
CA CYS A 211 14.50 -9.52 -6.50
C CYS A 211 14.38 -11.04 -6.25
N PRO A 212 14.86 -11.91 -7.17
CA PRO A 212 14.77 -13.36 -6.98
C PRO A 212 15.75 -13.90 -5.92
N THR A 213 16.62 -13.04 -5.38
CA THR A 213 17.64 -13.37 -4.39
C THR A 213 17.67 -12.31 -3.30
N GLY A 214 18.56 -12.44 -2.31
CA GLY A 214 18.80 -11.42 -1.29
C GLY A 214 19.70 -10.27 -1.73
N ALA A 215 19.73 -9.93 -3.03
CA ALA A 215 20.60 -8.87 -3.52
C ALA A 215 20.06 -7.48 -3.17
N ILE A 216 18.75 -7.26 -3.25
CA ILE A 216 18.13 -5.98 -2.89
C ILE A 216 17.24 -6.24 -1.69
N THR A 217 17.49 -5.57 -0.58
CA THR A 217 16.77 -5.84 0.67
C THR A 217 16.26 -4.57 1.35
N GLN A 218 15.25 -4.73 2.21
CA GLN A 218 14.68 -3.64 2.99
C GLN A 218 15.44 -3.52 4.31
N GLU A 219 15.93 -2.32 4.63
CA GLU A 219 16.72 -2.10 5.85
C GLU A 219 15.98 -2.47 7.15
N PRO A 220 14.67 -2.15 7.33
CA PRO A 220 13.97 -2.43 8.58
C PRO A 220 13.92 -3.90 9.01
N SER A 221 13.93 -4.85 8.05
CA SER A 221 13.88 -6.29 8.31
C SER A 221 15.23 -6.99 8.17
N ARG A 222 16.28 -6.26 7.78
CA ARG A 222 17.56 -6.82 7.39
C ARG A 222 18.20 -7.58 8.54
N TYR A 223 18.55 -8.84 8.30
CA TYR A 223 19.10 -9.77 9.28
C TYR A 223 18.23 -10.04 10.52
N TRP A 224 16.95 -9.65 10.50
CA TRP A 224 16.12 -9.81 11.69
C TRP A 224 15.74 -11.28 11.94
N LYS A 225 15.09 -11.90 10.94
CA LYS A 225 14.56 -13.27 10.99
C LYS A 225 14.52 -13.90 9.60
N LYS A 226 14.47 -15.24 9.57
CA LYS A 226 14.26 -16.02 8.35
C LYS A 226 12.79 -16.03 7.94
N ASP A 227 12.54 -16.38 6.67
CA ASP A 227 11.20 -16.38 6.08
C ASP A 227 10.18 -17.17 6.92
N TRP A 228 10.51 -18.43 7.21
CA TRP A 228 9.66 -19.36 7.98
C TRP A 228 9.43 -18.96 9.44
N GLU A 229 10.12 -17.93 9.95
CA GLU A 229 9.89 -17.40 11.30
C GLU A 229 8.85 -16.29 11.34
N TYR A 230 8.41 -15.78 10.19
CA TYR A 230 7.37 -14.77 10.08
C TYR A 230 5.98 -15.39 9.95
N GLU A 231 4.97 -14.70 10.48
CA GLU A 231 3.59 -14.87 10.07
C GLU A 231 3.32 -13.98 8.86
N HIS A 232 2.66 -14.51 7.83
CA HIS A 232 2.31 -13.77 6.62
C HIS A 232 0.81 -13.48 6.65
N ARG A 233 0.43 -12.19 6.64
CA ARG A 233 -0.98 -11.77 6.67
C ARG A 233 -1.24 -10.69 5.64
N ALA A 234 -2.24 -10.91 4.80
CA ALA A 234 -2.73 -9.88 3.90
C ALA A 234 -3.68 -8.93 4.66
N THR A 235 -3.55 -7.62 4.41
CA THR A 235 -4.45 -6.60 4.96
C THR A 235 -4.51 -5.38 4.02
N ILE A 236 -5.20 -4.32 4.42
CA ILE A 236 -5.41 -3.11 3.62
C ILE A 236 -4.56 -1.95 4.15
N CYS A 237 -3.83 -1.29 3.27
CA CYS A 237 -3.06 -0.09 3.57
C CYS A 237 -4.00 1.08 3.90
N ALA A 238 -3.79 1.70 5.06
CA ALA A 238 -4.61 2.81 5.56
C ALA A 238 -3.92 4.18 5.44
N HIS A 239 -2.93 4.33 4.55
CA HIS A 239 -2.19 5.59 4.39
C HIS A 239 -2.80 6.58 3.38
N CYS A 240 -3.70 6.15 2.50
CA CYS A 240 -4.40 7.00 1.53
C CYS A 240 -5.66 6.30 1.02
N GLY A 241 -6.46 7.00 0.22
CA GLY A 241 -7.72 6.49 -0.31
C GLY A 241 -7.60 5.40 -1.39
N HIS A 242 -6.41 4.98 -1.83
CA HIS A 242 -6.31 3.92 -2.84
C HIS A 242 -6.77 2.55 -2.30
N GLY A 243 -6.51 2.28 -1.02
CA GLY A 243 -6.86 1.01 -0.40
C GLY A 243 -6.04 -0.18 -0.93
N CYS A 244 -4.72 -0.01 -1.06
CA CYS A 244 -3.82 -1.05 -1.56
C CYS A 244 -3.86 -2.29 -0.66
N THR A 245 -3.88 -3.48 -1.25
CA THR A 245 -3.59 -4.71 -0.51
C THR A 245 -2.09 -4.83 -0.24
N ILE A 246 -1.77 -5.15 1.00
CA ILE A 246 -0.40 -5.34 1.48
C ILE A 246 -0.27 -6.71 2.14
N VAL A 247 0.92 -7.30 2.07
CA VAL A 247 1.27 -8.51 2.82
C VAL A 247 2.24 -8.11 3.92
N ALA A 248 1.75 -8.11 5.16
CA ALA A 248 2.56 -7.83 6.33
C ALA A 248 3.25 -9.12 6.78
N ARG A 249 4.59 -9.08 6.87
CA ARG A 249 5.35 -10.11 7.57
C ARG A 249 5.53 -9.68 9.00
N THR A 250 5.06 -10.50 9.93
CA THR A 250 5.05 -10.14 11.34
C THR A 250 5.73 -11.20 12.17
N SER A 251 6.39 -10.80 13.23
CA SER A 251 7.00 -11.73 14.17
C SER A 251 6.84 -11.15 15.57
N ARG A 252 6.44 -12.01 16.51
CA ARG A 252 6.08 -11.60 17.88
C ARG A 252 5.09 -10.41 17.88
N ASN A 253 4.22 -10.37 16.86
CA ASN A 253 3.18 -9.35 16.66
C ASN A 253 3.70 -7.93 16.39
N ARG A 254 4.93 -7.80 15.88
CA ARG A 254 5.47 -6.57 15.29
C ARG A 254 5.64 -6.77 13.79
N ILE A 255 5.36 -5.75 13.00
CA ILE A 255 5.58 -5.74 11.55
C ILE A 255 7.09 -5.66 11.28
N ALA A 256 7.61 -6.63 10.53
CA ALA A 256 8.99 -6.73 10.07
C ALA A 256 9.23 -5.91 8.81
N LYS A 257 8.39 -6.20 7.82
CA LYS A 257 8.38 -5.61 6.50
C LYS A 257 6.99 -5.77 5.91
N ILE A 258 6.68 -4.88 4.99
CA ILE A 258 5.51 -4.96 4.15
C ILE A 258 5.96 -5.23 2.72
N GLU A 259 5.25 -6.17 2.10
CA GLU A 259 5.44 -6.58 0.72
C GLU A 259 4.13 -6.41 -0.05
N SER A 260 4.24 -6.50 -1.37
CA SER A 260 3.08 -6.55 -2.25
C SER A 260 3.01 -7.88 -2.95
N ASP A 261 1.80 -8.35 -3.20
CA ASP A 261 1.52 -9.47 -4.07
C ASP A 261 0.71 -8.95 -5.25
N HIS A 262 1.06 -9.41 -6.45
CA HIS A 262 0.43 -8.99 -7.68
C HIS A 262 -0.83 -9.78 -8.03
N GLU A 263 -1.07 -10.90 -7.35
CA GLU A 263 -2.21 -11.77 -7.60
C GLU A 263 -3.43 -11.41 -6.75
N ILE A 264 -3.24 -10.56 -5.75
CA ILE A 264 -4.30 -10.10 -4.84
C ILE A 264 -4.39 -8.58 -4.79
N GLY A 265 -5.60 -8.09 -4.51
CA GLY A 265 -5.86 -6.67 -4.30
C GLY A 265 -6.05 -5.84 -5.57
N ASN A 266 -6.38 -4.56 -5.38
CA ASN A 266 -6.65 -3.60 -6.45
C ASN A 266 -5.39 -2.93 -7.02
N ASN A 267 -4.29 -2.98 -6.27
CA ASN A 267 -3.02 -2.35 -6.62
C ASN A 267 -2.16 -3.21 -7.54
N GLY A 268 -2.50 -4.49 -7.72
CA GLY A 268 -1.81 -5.44 -8.59
C GLY A 268 -0.31 -5.50 -8.30
N GLY A 269 0.11 -5.48 -7.03
CA GLY A 269 1.52 -5.51 -6.62
C GLY A 269 2.26 -4.17 -6.69
N ARG A 270 1.55 -3.04 -6.66
CA ARG A 270 2.14 -1.69 -6.60
C ARG A 270 1.96 -1.12 -5.21
N LEU A 271 2.99 -0.52 -4.66
CA LEU A 271 2.91 0.23 -3.40
C LEU A 271 3.68 1.54 -3.53
N CYS A 272 3.23 2.56 -2.81
CA CYS A 272 4.03 3.75 -2.55
C CYS A 272 5.02 3.48 -1.41
N SER A 273 5.97 4.39 -1.21
CA SER A 273 6.93 4.31 -0.10
C SER A 273 6.24 4.26 1.26
N LEU A 274 5.18 5.04 1.48
CA LEU A 274 4.42 5.06 2.73
C LEU A 274 3.76 3.71 3.00
N GLY A 275 3.06 3.14 2.02
CA GLY A 275 2.41 1.84 2.17
C GLY A 275 3.38 0.68 2.42
N ARG A 276 4.64 0.83 2.01
CA ARG A 276 5.68 -0.19 2.20
C ARG A 276 6.49 -0.03 3.48
N PHE A 277 6.84 1.21 3.83
CA PHE A 277 7.83 1.49 4.87
C PHE A 277 7.24 2.27 6.06
N GLY A 278 6.06 2.86 5.92
CA GLY A 278 5.39 3.66 6.95
C GLY A 278 4.77 2.85 8.10
N PHE A 279 5.27 1.65 8.37
CA PHE A 279 4.83 0.82 9.50
C PHE A 279 5.66 1.06 10.77
N ASP A 280 6.69 1.89 10.70
CA ASP A 280 7.40 2.43 11.86
C ASP A 280 6.48 3.25 12.78
N ILE A 281 5.33 3.71 12.26
CA ILE A 281 4.29 4.39 13.03
C ILE A 281 3.86 3.62 14.31
N HIS A 282 3.98 2.29 14.27
CA HIS A 282 3.60 1.36 15.33
C HIS A 282 4.60 1.29 16.48
N VAL A 283 5.83 1.77 16.24
CA VAL A 283 6.96 1.64 17.15
C VAL A 283 7.58 3.02 17.34
N GLY A 284 7.24 3.69 18.45
CA GLY A 284 7.73 5.06 18.71
C GLY A 284 7.54 5.48 20.15
N GLU A 285 8.48 6.27 20.70
CA GLU A 285 8.37 6.86 22.04
C GLU A 285 7.18 7.83 22.19
N GLU A 286 6.73 8.41 21.07
CA GLU A 286 5.57 9.28 21.04
C GLU A 286 4.24 8.54 21.20
N ARG A 287 4.25 7.18 21.22
CA ARG A 287 3.01 6.41 21.42
C ARG A 287 2.42 6.71 22.79
N ILE A 288 1.12 7.00 22.79
CA ILE A 288 0.35 7.13 24.02
C ILE A 288 -0.17 5.74 24.37
N GLU A 289 0.28 5.18 25.49
CA GLU A 289 -0.05 3.82 25.92
C GLU A 289 -1.22 3.74 26.91
N LYS A 290 -1.52 4.85 27.60
CA LYS A 290 -2.54 4.91 28.66
C LYS A 290 -3.37 6.19 28.57
N PRO A 291 -4.63 6.18 29.03
CA PRO A 291 -5.45 7.37 29.17
C PRO A 291 -4.75 8.43 30.01
N ARG A 292 -4.90 9.70 29.63
CA ARG A 292 -4.35 10.84 30.35
C ARG A 292 -5.42 11.87 30.62
N VAL A 293 -5.42 12.41 31.83
CA VAL A 293 -6.32 13.49 32.25
C VAL A 293 -5.50 14.64 32.81
N ARG A 294 -5.92 15.87 32.49
CA ARG A 294 -5.25 17.07 32.99
C ARG A 294 -5.60 17.32 34.45
N ARG A 295 -4.56 17.38 35.29
CA ARG A 295 -4.64 17.73 36.71
C ARG A 295 -3.57 18.77 37.01
N GLU A 296 -3.94 19.87 37.67
CA GLU A 296 -3.01 20.94 38.06
C GLU A 296 -2.12 21.44 36.90
N GLY A 297 -2.69 21.52 35.69
CA GLY A 297 -1.99 22.00 34.49
C GLY A 297 -1.13 20.97 33.75
N ARG A 298 -0.99 19.73 34.25
CA ARG A 298 -0.23 18.65 33.60
C ARG A 298 -1.11 17.44 33.25
N LEU A 299 -0.77 16.73 32.18
CA LEU A 299 -1.38 15.44 31.84
C LEU A 299 -0.82 14.36 32.76
N VAL A 300 -1.71 13.58 33.39
CA VAL A 300 -1.37 12.46 34.27
C VAL A 300 -2.02 11.20 33.74
N GLU A 301 -1.28 10.09 33.70
CA GLU A 301 -1.82 8.79 33.32
C GLU A 301 -2.81 8.27 34.35
N VAL A 302 -3.98 7.85 33.90
CA VAL A 302 -5.08 7.35 34.74
C VAL A 302 -5.68 6.06 34.17
N PRO A 303 -6.37 5.25 34.98
CA PRO A 303 -7.11 4.09 34.46
C PRO A 303 -8.23 4.50 33.50
N TRP A 304 -8.55 3.63 32.53
CA TRP A 304 -9.64 3.83 31.56
C TRP A 304 -10.98 4.23 32.18
N ARG A 305 -11.36 3.59 33.28
CA ARG A 305 -12.60 3.90 33.99
C ARG A 305 -12.66 5.38 34.40
N GLU A 306 -11.59 5.88 35.00
CA GLU A 306 -11.53 7.27 35.49
C GLU A 306 -11.61 8.25 34.32
N ALA A 307 -10.85 8.01 33.25
CA ALA A 307 -10.88 8.88 32.06
C ALA A 307 -12.27 8.92 31.41
N LEU A 308 -12.96 7.78 31.33
CA LEU A 308 -14.33 7.70 30.79
C LEU A 308 -15.36 8.39 31.70
N GLU A 309 -15.26 8.21 33.02
CA GLU A 309 -16.14 8.86 34.01
C GLU A 309 -15.96 10.39 34.00
N GLU A 310 -14.72 10.87 33.85
CA GLU A 310 -14.42 12.30 33.72
C GLU A 310 -15.01 12.88 32.43
N ALA A 311 -14.81 12.19 31.30
CA ALA A 311 -15.38 12.59 30.01
C ALA A 311 -16.91 12.60 30.04
N GLU A 312 -17.53 11.57 30.61
CA GLU A 312 -18.98 11.50 30.79
C GLU A 312 -19.49 12.68 31.62
N THR A 313 -18.85 12.96 32.76
CA THR A 313 -19.23 14.06 33.66
C THR A 313 -19.14 15.41 32.95
N MET A 314 -18.03 15.64 32.23
CA MET A 314 -17.80 16.84 31.43
C MET A 314 -18.90 17.04 30.38
N LEU A 315 -19.19 16.00 29.59
CA LEU A 315 -20.19 16.06 28.52
C LEU A 315 -21.62 16.21 29.07
N ARG A 316 -21.95 15.57 30.19
CA ARG A 316 -23.26 15.76 30.86
C ARG A 316 -23.44 17.15 31.44
N GLY A 317 -22.37 17.75 31.97
CA GLY A 317 -22.38 19.10 32.51
C GLY A 317 -22.53 20.19 31.45
N ALA A 318 -22.14 19.88 30.22
CA ALA A 318 -22.03 20.85 29.13
C ALA A 318 -23.19 20.82 28.12
N LYS A 319 -24.40 20.35 28.49
CA LYS A 319 -25.55 20.20 27.57
C LYS A 319 -25.95 21.45 26.78
N ASN A 320 -25.63 22.64 27.28
CA ASN A 320 -25.93 23.92 26.62
C ASN A 320 -24.71 24.55 25.93
N SER A 321 -23.56 23.87 25.95
CA SER A 321 -22.33 24.35 25.35
C SER A 321 -22.29 24.07 23.86
N LYS A 322 -21.61 24.93 23.12
CA LYS A 322 -21.35 24.71 21.70
C LYS A 322 -20.27 23.64 21.53
N MET A 323 -20.68 22.44 21.09
CA MET A 323 -19.78 21.31 20.89
C MET A 323 -19.47 21.08 19.41
N VAL A 324 -18.21 20.76 19.12
CA VAL A 324 -17.75 20.33 17.79
C VAL A 324 -17.10 18.96 17.92
N ALA A 325 -17.46 18.05 17.02
CA ALA A 325 -16.85 16.73 16.86
C ALA A 325 -16.05 16.73 15.56
N LEU A 326 -14.73 16.82 15.67
CA LEU A 326 -13.77 16.86 14.58
C LEU A 326 -13.22 15.46 14.31
N ALA A 327 -13.48 14.94 13.11
CA ALA A 327 -13.06 13.61 12.70
C ALA A 327 -12.02 13.64 11.57
N SER A 328 -11.10 12.68 11.62
CA SER A 328 -10.15 12.38 10.56
C SER A 328 -10.69 11.32 9.60
N GLY A 329 -10.50 11.49 8.29
CA GLY A 329 -10.84 10.48 7.29
C GLY A 329 -9.87 9.30 7.24
N PHE A 330 -8.88 9.22 8.13
CA PHE A 330 -8.08 8.01 8.34
C PHE A 330 -8.76 6.97 9.25
N LEU A 331 -9.82 7.36 9.94
CA LEU A 331 -10.60 6.49 10.80
C LEU A 331 -11.39 5.46 9.99
N SER A 332 -11.52 4.24 10.51
CA SER A 332 -12.33 3.20 9.86
C SER A 332 -13.83 3.56 9.86
N VAL A 333 -14.62 2.85 9.06
CA VAL A 333 -16.09 3.00 9.02
C VAL A 333 -16.70 2.82 10.42
N GLN A 334 -16.23 1.83 11.17
CA GLN A 334 -16.64 1.57 12.55
C GLN A 334 -16.30 2.73 13.48
N ASP A 335 -15.08 3.25 13.39
CA ASP A 335 -14.61 4.36 14.23
C ASP A 335 -15.46 5.63 13.98
N LEU A 336 -15.67 5.98 12.70
CA LEU A 336 -16.47 7.14 12.32
C LEU A 336 -17.94 6.96 12.70
N PHE A 337 -18.50 5.76 12.55
CA PHE A 337 -19.88 5.48 12.94
C PHE A 337 -20.08 5.66 14.45
N ALA A 338 -19.22 5.08 15.29
CA ALA A 338 -19.31 5.25 16.75
C ALA A 338 -19.15 6.73 17.15
N PHE A 339 -18.25 7.46 16.50
CA PHE A 339 -18.04 8.88 16.77
C PHE A 339 -19.21 9.76 16.29
N GLU A 340 -19.82 9.44 15.14
CA GLU A 340 -21.05 10.08 14.65
C GLU A 340 -22.20 9.93 15.65
N ARG A 341 -22.38 8.72 16.18
CA ARG A 341 -23.42 8.40 17.16
C ARG A 341 -23.24 9.18 18.46
N LEU A 342 -22.01 9.25 18.95
CA LEU A 342 -21.66 10.10 20.09
C LEU A 342 -21.97 11.58 19.80
N ALA A 343 -21.51 12.09 18.66
CA ALA A 343 -21.73 13.49 18.25
C ALA A 343 -23.22 13.82 18.19
N LYS A 344 -24.03 12.94 17.58
CA LYS A 344 -25.49 13.08 17.54
C LYS A 344 -26.11 13.05 18.93
N ARG A 345 -25.61 12.19 19.82
CA ARG A 345 -26.11 12.06 21.20
C ARG A 345 -25.88 13.31 22.05
N ILE A 346 -24.74 13.97 21.87
CA ILE A 346 -24.37 15.19 22.61
C ILE A 346 -24.77 16.48 21.88
N GLY A 347 -25.31 16.39 20.65
CA GLY A 347 -25.67 17.55 19.83
C GLY A 347 -24.47 18.32 19.28
N ALA A 348 -23.33 17.66 19.08
CA ALA A 348 -22.14 18.27 18.51
C ALA A 348 -22.24 18.47 16.99
N ALA A 349 -21.71 19.59 16.51
CA ALA A 349 -21.55 19.83 15.08
C ALA A 349 -20.43 18.94 14.51
N LYS A 350 -20.70 18.23 13.42
CA LYS A 350 -19.79 17.24 12.83
C LYS A 350 -18.84 17.89 11.82
N ALA A 351 -17.58 18.03 12.20
CA ALA A 351 -16.55 18.72 11.44
C ALA A 351 -15.47 17.78 10.90
N ALA A 352 -14.87 18.11 9.77
CA ALA A 352 -13.71 17.44 9.20
C ALA A 352 -12.72 18.46 8.63
N GLU A 353 -11.44 18.12 8.58
CA GLU A 353 -10.44 18.97 7.94
C GLU A 353 -10.46 18.86 6.41
N SER A 354 -10.96 17.74 5.89
CA SER A 354 -11.11 17.42 4.48
C SER A 354 -12.43 17.98 3.94
N ARG A 355 -12.37 18.64 2.77
CA ARG A 355 -13.53 19.15 2.03
C ARG A 355 -14.25 18.05 1.24
N GLU A 356 -13.71 16.84 1.18
CA GLU A 356 -14.36 15.72 0.47
C GLU A 356 -15.77 15.45 0.99
N GLY A 357 -16.02 15.59 2.29
CA GLY A 357 -17.35 15.42 2.87
C GLY A 357 -18.39 16.38 2.26
N ASP A 358 -18.03 17.67 2.11
CA ASP A 358 -18.88 18.70 1.50
C ASP A 358 -19.17 18.40 0.03
N VAL A 359 -18.14 17.94 -0.69
CA VAL A 359 -18.25 17.60 -2.12
C VAL A 359 -19.18 16.41 -2.31
N LEU A 360 -19.08 15.38 -1.47
CA LEU A 360 -19.94 14.20 -1.53
C LEU A 360 -21.41 14.53 -1.26
N GLU A 361 -21.68 15.40 -0.27
CA GLU A 361 -23.04 15.88 -0.02
C GLU A 361 -23.59 16.65 -1.22
N ARG A 362 -22.78 17.54 -1.79
CA ARG A 362 -23.16 18.32 -2.96
C ARG A 362 -23.44 17.43 -4.17
N LEU A 363 -22.61 16.41 -4.42
CA LEU A 363 -22.83 15.40 -5.46
C LEU A 363 -24.13 14.62 -5.23
N SER A 364 -24.40 14.20 -3.99
CA SER A 364 -25.62 13.47 -3.66
C SER A 364 -26.87 14.34 -3.92
N ARG A 365 -26.85 15.59 -3.46
CA ARG A 365 -27.97 16.54 -3.61
C ARG A 365 -28.20 16.97 -5.06
N GLU A 366 -27.13 17.26 -5.80
CA GLU A 366 -27.22 17.87 -7.13
C GLU A 366 -27.16 16.87 -8.29
N CYS A 367 -26.58 15.69 -8.08
CA CYS A 367 -26.36 14.69 -9.12
C CYS A 367 -26.95 13.32 -8.76
N GLY A 368 -27.40 13.09 -7.53
CA GLY A 368 -27.89 11.78 -7.08
C GLY A 368 -26.80 10.72 -6.95
N ILE A 369 -25.52 11.14 -6.88
CA ILE A 369 -24.35 10.26 -6.84
C ILE A 369 -23.73 10.31 -5.44
N SER A 370 -23.43 9.14 -4.87
CA SER A 370 -22.87 9.02 -3.51
C SER A 370 -21.34 9.05 -3.43
N GLY A 371 -20.64 9.09 -4.58
CA GLY A 371 -19.19 9.08 -4.62
C GLY A 371 -18.61 8.93 -6.02
N SER A 372 -17.60 8.09 -6.16
CA SER A 372 -17.06 7.73 -7.48
C SER A 372 -18.01 6.79 -8.22
N THR A 373 -18.05 6.90 -9.53
CA THR A 373 -18.95 6.13 -10.41
C THR A 373 -18.24 5.06 -11.23
N VAL A 374 -16.92 4.93 -11.04
CA VAL A 374 -16.05 3.98 -11.76
C VAL A 374 -15.01 3.39 -10.84
N GLU A 375 -14.63 2.17 -11.17
CA GLU A 375 -13.54 1.43 -10.53
C GLU A 375 -12.19 1.74 -11.17
N PHE A 376 -11.10 1.52 -10.43
CA PHE A 376 -9.73 1.74 -10.94
C PHE A 376 -9.46 1.00 -12.26
N ASP A 377 -9.99 -0.23 -12.38
CA ASP A 377 -9.87 -1.06 -13.57
C ASP A 377 -10.57 -0.46 -14.79
N GLU A 378 -11.73 0.16 -14.60
CA GLU A 378 -12.48 0.86 -15.65
C GLU A 378 -11.75 2.12 -16.09
N VAL A 379 -11.15 2.86 -15.15
CA VAL A 379 -10.31 4.03 -15.47
C VAL A 379 -9.14 3.66 -16.39
N THR A 380 -8.47 2.53 -16.15
CA THR A 380 -7.36 2.08 -17.03
C THR A 380 -7.82 1.57 -18.41
N ARG A 381 -9.11 1.27 -18.59
CA ARG A 381 -9.69 0.80 -19.85
C ARG A 381 -10.41 1.91 -20.63
N ALA A 382 -10.63 3.06 -19.99
CA ALA A 382 -11.28 4.20 -20.61
C ALA A 382 -10.52 4.70 -21.85
N SER A 383 -11.24 5.33 -22.78
CA SER A 383 -10.62 5.95 -23.95
C SER A 383 -9.94 7.28 -23.62
N GLY A 384 -10.40 7.97 -22.57
CA GLY A 384 -9.83 9.25 -22.13
C GLY A 384 -10.02 9.47 -20.63
N VAL A 385 -9.02 10.11 -20.03
CA VAL A 385 -9.00 10.51 -18.61
C VAL A 385 -8.55 11.96 -18.51
N ALA A 386 -9.19 12.74 -17.65
CA ALA A 386 -8.81 14.10 -17.32
C ALA A 386 -8.45 14.22 -15.83
N LEU A 387 -7.17 14.52 -15.56
CA LEU A 387 -6.69 14.92 -14.24
C LEU A 387 -6.94 16.42 -14.06
N ILE A 388 -7.73 16.80 -13.05
CA ILE A 388 -8.19 18.19 -12.86
C ILE A 388 -7.67 18.71 -11.52
N GLY A 389 -6.76 19.68 -11.54
CA GLY A 389 -6.15 20.26 -10.35
C GLY A 389 -4.83 19.60 -9.96
N ALA A 390 -4.07 20.28 -9.09
CA ALA A 390 -2.66 19.99 -8.84
C ALA A 390 -2.37 18.79 -7.91
N GLY A 391 -3.34 18.33 -7.11
CA GLY A 391 -3.13 17.23 -6.16
C GLY A 391 -3.68 15.88 -6.63
N ALA A 392 -4.36 15.80 -7.79
CA ALA A 392 -5.00 14.55 -8.24
C ALA A 392 -4.01 13.38 -8.36
N TRP A 393 -2.74 13.68 -8.69
CA TRP A 393 -1.64 12.70 -8.77
C TRP A 393 -0.78 12.60 -7.50
N GLU A 394 -0.86 13.57 -6.57
CA GLU A 394 -0.13 13.51 -5.29
C GLU A 394 -0.89 12.71 -4.23
N ARG A 395 -2.22 12.72 -4.29
CA ARG A 395 -3.10 12.02 -3.35
C ARG A 395 -3.12 10.51 -3.57
N ASP A 396 -2.95 10.07 -4.82
CA ASP A 396 -2.97 8.67 -5.18
C ASP A 396 -1.81 8.31 -6.14
N TYR A 397 -0.72 7.86 -5.53
CA TYR A 397 0.48 7.45 -6.23
C TYR A 397 0.25 6.19 -7.09
N VAL A 398 -0.54 5.23 -6.62
CA VAL A 398 -0.76 3.97 -7.35
C VAL A 398 -1.65 4.21 -8.56
N LEU A 399 -2.70 5.02 -8.43
CA LEU A 399 -3.50 5.47 -9.57
C LEU A 399 -2.63 6.17 -10.63
N THR A 400 -1.70 7.01 -10.22
CA THR A 400 -0.78 7.69 -11.15
C THR A 400 0.05 6.69 -11.95
N ILE A 401 0.54 5.63 -11.31
CA ILE A 401 1.25 4.53 -11.98
C ILE A 401 0.32 3.80 -12.96
N LEU A 402 -0.89 3.45 -12.53
CA LEU A 402 -1.87 2.75 -13.36
C LEU A 402 -2.23 3.55 -14.63
N LEU A 403 -2.38 4.87 -14.52
CA LEU A 403 -2.65 5.75 -15.65
C LEU A 403 -1.47 5.83 -16.63
N ALA A 404 -0.24 5.90 -16.11
CA ALA A 404 0.96 5.91 -16.95
C ALA A 404 1.13 4.58 -17.71
N GLU A 405 0.86 3.45 -17.06
CA GLU A 405 0.84 2.13 -17.70
C GLU A 405 -0.26 2.04 -18.77
N ALA A 406 -1.50 2.44 -18.45
CA ALA A 406 -2.61 2.45 -19.39
C ALA A 406 -2.30 3.33 -20.64
N ARG A 407 -1.61 4.46 -20.45
CA ARG A 407 -1.12 5.28 -21.56
C ARG A 407 -0.12 4.53 -22.43
N LYS A 408 0.88 3.88 -21.83
CA LYS A 408 1.94 3.15 -22.55
C LYS A 408 1.42 1.92 -23.30
N GLU A 409 0.48 1.19 -22.70
CA GLU A 409 0.03 -0.11 -23.22
C GLU A 409 -1.19 0.00 -24.13
N ARG A 410 -2.12 0.89 -23.83
CA ARG A 410 -3.42 1.00 -24.51
C ARG A 410 -3.63 2.33 -25.24
N GLY A 411 -2.69 3.28 -25.10
CA GLY A 411 -2.81 4.58 -25.74
C GLY A 411 -3.87 5.49 -25.13
N LEU A 412 -4.26 5.28 -23.86
CA LEU A 412 -5.22 6.10 -23.11
C LEU A 412 -5.00 7.61 -23.37
N ALA A 413 -6.05 8.37 -23.70
CA ALA A 413 -5.93 9.81 -23.90
C ALA A 413 -5.94 10.55 -22.54
N LEU A 414 -4.77 10.60 -21.89
CA LEU A 414 -4.58 11.28 -20.61
C LEU A 414 -4.41 12.79 -20.79
N ARG A 415 -5.26 13.59 -20.16
CA ARG A 415 -5.19 15.07 -20.15
C ARG A 415 -5.00 15.58 -18.75
N ALA A 416 -4.28 16.69 -18.60
CA ALA A 416 -4.12 17.37 -17.32
C ALA A 416 -4.52 18.84 -17.40
N PHE A 417 -5.30 19.30 -16.43
CA PHE A 417 -5.66 20.69 -16.23
C PHE A 417 -5.01 21.17 -14.93
N GLY A 418 -3.99 22.02 -15.05
CA GLY A 418 -3.12 22.42 -13.96
C GLY A 418 -1.64 22.13 -14.26
N ARG A 419 -0.81 22.02 -13.21
CA ARG A 419 0.64 21.82 -13.33
C ARG A 419 1.07 20.44 -12.82
N PRO A 420 0.96 19.39 -13.65
CA PRO A 420 1.43 18.04 -13.30
C PRO A 420 2.94 17.96 -13.09
N PRO A 421 3.43 17.08 -12.19
CA PRO A 421 4.83 16.75 -12.09
C PRO A 421 5.31 16.14 -13.40
N TYR A 422 6.60 16.32 -13.69
CA TYR A 422 7.21 15.93 -14.96
C TYR A 422 6.86 14.49 -15.40
N ARG A 423 6.82 13.54 -14.45
CA ARG A 423 6.57 12.12 -14.76
C ARG A 423 5.18 11.87 -15.34
N ILE A 424 4.13 12.50 -14.82
CA ILE A 424 2.79 12.33 -15.38
C ILE A 424 2.59 13.27 -16.59
N ALA A 425 3.17 14.47 -16.54
CA ALA A 425 3.09 15.45 -17.62
C ALA A 425 3.57 14.90 -18.98
N ARG A 426 4.64 14.10 -19.01
CA ARG A 426 5.14 13.48 -20.25
C ARG A 426 4.20 12.44 -20.88
N HIS A 427 3.25 11.91 -20.12
CA HIS A 427 2.25 10.95 -20.59
C HIS A 427 0.97 11.62 -21.06
N CYS A 428 0.76 12.88 -20.69
CA CYS A 428 -0.40 13.64 -21.09
C CYS A 428 -0.35 13.98 -22.59
N VAL A 429 -1.45 13.71 -23.31
CA VAL A 429 -1.62 14.21 -24.69
C VAL A 429 -1.78 15.73 -24.72
N GLU A 430 -2.19 16.31 -23.59
CA GLU A 430 -2.48 17.71 -23.45
C GLU A 430 -2.34 18.12 -21.99
N VAL A 431 -1.68 19.27 -21.77
CA VAL A 431 -1.60 19.95 -20.47
C VAL A 431 -2.10 21.37 -20.68
N ARG A 432 -3.17 21.75 -20.00
CA ARG A 432 -3.78 23.09 -20.06
C ARG A 432 -3.80 23.74 -18.68
N GLU A 433 -4.00 25.05 -18.66
CA GLU A 433 -4.32 25.74 -17.42
C GLU A 433 -5.69 25.29 -16.88
N LEU A 434 -5.87 25.45 -15.57
CA LEU A 434 -7.08 25.03 -14.89
C LEU A 434 -8.18 26.07 -15.10
N GLU A 435 -8.99 25.90 -16.15
CA GLU A 435 -10.10 26.79 -16.50
C GLU A 435 -11.40 26.00 -16.69
N PRO A 436 -12.55 26.48 -16.15
CA PRO A 436 -13.84 25.80 -16.29
C PRO A 436 -14.25 25.49 -17.74
N ASP A 437 -14.06 26.44 -18.66
CA ASP A 437 -14.43 26.27 -20.07
C ASP A 437 -13.58 25.21 -20.78
N ALA A 438 -12.31 25.11 -20.41
CA ALA A 438 -11.41 24.08 -20.95
C ALA A 438 -11.83 22.68 -20.50
N ILE A 439 -12.35 22.54 -19.27
CA ILE A 439 -12.88 21.28 -18.75
C ILE A 439 -14.19 20.91 -19.45
N ARG A 440 -15.11 21.87 -19.65
CA ARG A 440 -16.39 21.67 -20.37
C ARG A 440 -16.21 21.23 -21.82
N ALA A 441 -15.06 21.53 -22.43
CA ALA A 441 -14.73 21.12 -23.79
C ALA A 441 -14.26 19.65 -23.92
N LEU A 442 -14.19 18.90 -22.81
CA LEU A 442 -13.76 17.50 -22.84
C LEU A 442 -14.75 16.60 -23.60
N PRO A 443 -14.27 15.60 -24.36
CA PRO A 443 -15.14 14.63 -25.03
C PRO A 443 -16.03 13.86 -24.05
N VAL A 444 -17.29 13.61 -24.44
CA VAL A 444 -18.22 12.73 -23.72
C VAL A 444 -17.58 11.36 -23.45
N GLY A 445 -17.81 10.79 -22.27
CA GLY A 445 -17.21 9.54 -21.82
C GLY A 445 -15.79 9.68 -21.26
N THR A 446 -15.23 10.89 -21.21
CA THR A 446 -13.95 11.13 -20.51
C THR A 446 -14.14 10.94 -19.00
N VAL A 447 -13.32 10.09 -18.38
CA VAL A 447 -13.31 9.94 -16.93
C VAL A 447 -12.69 11.18 -16.28
N LEU A 448 -13.42 11.81 -15.37
CA LEU A 448 -12.97 13.00 -14.64
C LEU A 448 -12.36 12.60 -13.30
N ILE A 449 -11.15 13.10 -13.02
CA ILE A 449 -10.41 12.85 -11.78
C ILE A 449 -10.03 14.19 -11.14
N PRO A 450 -10.94 14.82 -10.38
CA PRO A 450 -10.72 16.13 -9.77
C PRO A 450 -10.04 16.04 -8.39
N ASP A 451 -9.11 16.97 -8.14
CA ASP A 451 -8.58 17.25 -6.81
C ASP A 451 -9.51 18.17 -6.00
N VAL A 452 -10.56 17.59 -5.44
CA VAL A 452 -11.67 18.34 -4.83
C VAL A 452 -11.28 19.21 -3.63
N GLU A 453 -10.13 18.94 -3.01
CA GLU A 453 -9.60 19.74 -1.90
C GLU A 453 -9.02 21.07 -2.38
N ALA A 454 -8.44 21.12 -3.59
CA ALA A 454 -7.75 22.30 -4.11
C ALA A 454 -8.54 23.05 -5.21
N LEU A 455 -9.62 22.48 -5.75
CA LEU A 455 -10.42 23.14 -6.79
C LEU A 455 -11.15 24.37 -6.27
N SER A 456 -11.21 25.43 -7.09
CA SER A 456 -12.11 26.57 -6.84
C SER A 456 -13.59 26.14 -6.95
N GLU A 457 -14.50 26.90 -6.34
CA GLU A 457 -15.93 26.62 -6.42
C GLU A 457 -16.48 26.70 -7.85
N GLU A 458 -15.96 27.61 -8.68
CA GLU A 458 -16.33 27.73 -10.10
C GLU A 458 -15.94 26.47 -10.87
N THR A 459 -14.73 25.97 -10.63
CA THR A 459 -14.20 24.78 -11.31
C THR A 459 -14.92 23.51 -10.86
N LEU A 460 -15.17 23.37 -9.55
CA LEU A 460 -15.94 22.26 -9.00
C LEU A 460 -17.37 22.24 -9.57
N SER A 461 -18.00 23.40 -9.71
CA SER A 461 -19.34 23.53 -10.30
C SER A 461 -19.36 23.05 -11.76
N ALA A 462 -18.35 23.39 -12.56
CA ALA A 462 -18.23 22.90 -13.93
C ALA A 462 -18.11 21.37 -13.99
N VAL A 463 -17.29 20.76 -13.11
CA VAL A 463 -17.19 19.29 -13.01
C VAL A 463 -18.53 18.67 -12.63
N MET A 464 -19.23 19.23 -11.63
CA MET A 464 -20.53 18.71 -11.19
C MET A 464 -21.61 18.79 -12.27
N GLU A 465 -21.65 19.88 -13.04
CA GLU A 465 -22.58 20.01 -14.17
C GLU A 465 -22.36 18.94 -15.23
N MET A 466 -21.11 18.60 -15.53
CA MET A 466 -20.78 17.54 -16.49
C MET A 466 -21.20 16.16 -15.97
N VAL A 467 -20.92 15.87 -14.70
CA VAL A 467 -21.25 14.58 -14.10
C VAL A 467 -22.78 14.39 -13.94
N ARG A 468 -23.54 15.47 -13.69
CA ARG A 468 -25.01 15.43 -13.54
C ARG A 468 -25.71 14.81 -14.76
N GLY A 469 -25.15 14.96 -15.95
CA GLY A 469 -25.69 14.39 -17.18
C GLY A 469 -25.52 12.86 -17.29
N GLY A 470 -24.67 12.24 -16.46
CA GLY A 470 -24.32 10.82 -16.54
C GLY A 470 -23.34 10.47 -17.66
N ASP A 471 -22.98 11.44 -18.50
CA ASP A 471 -22.10 11.29 -19.66
C ASP A 471 -20.61 11.24 -19.31
N TYR A 472 -20.25 11.63 -18.08
CA TYR A 472 -18.88 11.75 -17.62
C TYR A 472 -18.68 10.94 -16.34
N PRO A 473 -17.98 9.79 -16.41
CA PRO A 473 -17.67 9.02 -15.22
C PRO A 473 -16.71 9.77 -14.30
N LEU A 474 -16.83 9.56 -12.99
CA LEU A 474 -16.13 10.32 -11.97
C LEU A 474 -15.35 9.40 -11.03
N LEU A 475 -14.06 9.69 -10.81
CA LEU A 475 -13.26 9.10 -9.74
C LEU A 475 -12.68 10.22 -8.88
N LEU A 476 -13.00 10.26 -7.57
CA LEU A 476 -12.42 11.27 -6.67
C LEU A 476 -11.24 10.65 -5.91
N PRO A 477 -9.99 10.98 -6.22
CA PRO A 477 -8.85 10.50 -5.43
C PRO A 477 -8.95 11.06 -4.00
N SER A 478 -8.42 10.32 -3.02
CA SER A 478 -8.43 10.76 -1.63
C SER A 478 -7.08 10.57 -0.95
N ALA A 479 -6.69 11.58 -0.17
CA ALA A 479 -5.47 11.54 0.64
C ALA A 479 -5.64 10.77 1.95
N GLN A 480 -6.88 10.50 2.37
CA GLN A 480 -7.18 9.78 3.61
C GLN A 480 -7.88 8.46 3.28
N ALA A 481 -7.63 7.43 4.09
CA ALA A 481 -8.03 6.06 3.77
C ALA A 481 -9.56 5.83 3.70
N ASN A 482 -10.34 6.73 4.26
CA ASN A 482 -11.79 6.60 4.40
C ASN A 482 -12.51 7.96 4.37
N SER A 483 -12.03 8.92 3.56
CA SER A 483 -12.72 10.21 3.42
C SER A 483 -14.18 10.08 2.95
N ARG A 484 -14.53 9.00 2.24
CA ARG A 484 -15.92 8.66 1.91
C ARG A 484 -16.78 8.45 3.15
N GLY A 485 -16.22 7.83 4.18
CA GLY A 485 -16.85 7.70 5.48
C GLY A 485 -17.21 9.05 6.10
N LEU A 486 -16.34 10.07 5.99
CA LEU A 486 -16.66 11.43 6.47
C LEU A 486 -17.92 11.97 5.81
N GLY A 487 -17.99 11.85 4.47
CA GLY A 487 -19.16 12.18 3.66
C GLY A 487 -20.43 11.50 4.16
N LEU A 488 -20.38 10.16 4.23
CA LEU A 488 -21.48 9.29 4.62
C LEU A 488 -22.03 9.62 6.02
N PHE A 489 -21.12 9.85 6.98
CA PHE A 489 -21.47 10.12 8.37
C PHE A 489 -21.71 11.60 8.68
N GLY A 490 -21.69 12.47 7.67
CA GLY A 490 -22.08 13.88 7.81
C GLY A 490 -21.00 14.80 8.43
N PHE A 491 -19.72 14.41 8.39
CA PHE A 491 -18.60 15.28 8.77
C PHE A 491 -18.18 16.17 7.60
N ARG A 492 -17.98 17.46 7.85
CA ARG A 492 -17.83 18.49 6.81
C ARG A 492 -16.75 19.53 7.15
N ARG A 493 -16.07 20.04 6.13
CA ARG A 493 -15.14 21.17 6.24
C ARG A 493 -15.86 22.49 6.48
N SER A 494 -16.97 22.73 5.79
CA SER A 494 -17.79 23.94 6.01
C SER A 494 -18.19 24.11 7.48
N VAL A 495 -18.54 23.01 8.14
CA VAL A 495 -18.86 22.99 9.58
C VAL A 495 -17.63 23.34 10.44
N LEU A 496 -16.44 22.86 10.08
CA LEU A 496 -15.21 23.24 10.77
C LEU A 496 -14.98 24.75 10.66
N ASP A 497 -15.02 25.28 9.44
CA ASP A 497 -14.73 26.70 9.18
C ASP A 497 -15.75 27.64 9.87
N GLU A 498 -17.02 27.21 9.97
CA GLU A 498 -18.08 28.00 10.61
C GLU A 498 -18.11 27.87 12.15
N LYS A 499 -17.87 26.66 12.69
CA LYS A 499 -18.18 26.35 14.10
C LYS A 499 -16.97 26.27 15.00
N LEU A 500 -15.77 26.07 14.46
CA LEU A 500 -14.58 25.83 15.29
C LEU A 500 -14.24 27.02 16.21
N SER A 501 -14.39 28.26 15.72
CA SER A 501 -14.11 29.47 16.52
C SER A 501 -15.14 29.71 17.63
N GLU A 502 -16.31 29.07 17.54
CA GLU A 502 -17.36 29.17 18.55
C GLU A 502 -17.39 27.94 19.48
N ALA A 503 -16.51 26.96 19.24
CA ALA A 503 -16.50 25.72 20.00
C ALA A 503 -16.07 25.99 21.44
N GLU A 504 -16.96 25.71 22.39
CA GLU A 504 -16.64 25.69 23.82
C GLU A 504 -16.09 24.33 24.22
N ILE A 505 -16.52 23.26 23.54
CA ILE A 505 -15.97 21.91 23.70
C ILE A 505 -15.63 21.33 22.34
N LEU A 506 -14.41 20.82 22.20
CA LEU A 506 -13.94 20.13 21.01
C LEU A 506 -13.65 18.66 21.35
N LEU A 507 -14.29 17.75 20.61
CA LEU A 507 -13.91 16.34 20.56
C LEU A 507 -13.14 16.12 19.26
N ALA A 508 -11.94 15.56 19.33
CA ALA A 508 -11.07 15.36 18.19
C ALA A 508 -10.69 13.87 18.08
N ALA A 509 -10.96 13.26 16.92
CA ALA A 509 -10.77 11.83 16.71
C ALA A 509 -9.87 11.53 15.50
N GLY A 510 -8.84 10.72 15.74
CA GLY A 510 -7.88 10.30 14.72
C GLY A 510 -6.76 11.30 14.43
N PRO A 511 -5.90 11.03 13.44
CA PRO A 511 -4.80 11.92 13.10
C PRO A 511 -5.33 13.18 12.40
N LEU A 512 -5.01 14.34 12.96
CA LEU A 512 -5.49 15.65 12.51
C LEU A 512 -4.31 16.60 12.28
N HIS A 513 -4.49 17.56 11.38
CA HIS A 513 -3.55 18.65 11.12
C HIS A 513 -3.67 19.81 12.11
N LEU A 514 -4.84 19.96 12.75
CA LEU A 514 -5.08 20.93 13.80
C LEU A 514 -4.08 20.70 14.94
N ASN A 515 -3.20 21.67 15.15
CA ASN A 515 -2.05 21.56 16.04
C ASN A 515 -2.14 22.47 17.27
N ALA A 516 -3.27 23.16 17.47
CA ALA A 516 -3.49 24.02 18.63
C ALA A 516 -4.98 24.07 18.97
N ARG A 517 -5.28 24.27 20.25
CA ARG A 517 -6.64 24.47 20.73
C ARG A 517 -7.25 25.75 20.13
N PRO A 518 -8.50 25.70 19.65
CA PRO A 518 -9.19 26.90 19.18
C PRO A 518 -9.37 27.92 20.30
N GLY A 519 -9.30 29.21 19.96
CA GLY A 519 -9.58 30.29 20.90
C GLY A 519 -11.02 30.20 21.42
N GLY A 520 -11.20 30.29 22.75
CA GLY A 520 -12.51 30.17 23.39
C GLY A 520 -12.95 28.74 23.74
N CYS A 521 -12.24 27.73 23.24
CA CYS A 521 -12.46 26.34 23.64
C CYS A 521 -12.12 26.18 25.12
N GLN A 522 -13.06 25.69 25.93
CA GLN A 522 -12.96 25.49 27.39
C GLN A 522 -12.61 24.04 27.75
N ALA A 523 -12.95 23.08 26.88
CA ALA A 523 -12.53 21.69 27.05
C ALA A 523 -12.23 21.01 25.71
N LEU A 524 -11.24 20.14 25.71
CA LEU A 524 -10.72 19.40 24.58
C LEU A 524 -10.53 17.93 24.98
N ILE A 525 -11.22 17.04 24.28
CA ILE A 525 -11.11 15.58 24.43
C ILE A 525 -10.56 15.03 23.13
N VAL A 526 -9.45 14.28 23.19
CA VAL A 526 -8.75 13.78 21.99
C VAL A 526 -8.62 12.27 22.06
N SER A 527 -8.92 11.54 20.98
CA SER A 527 -8.34 10.21 20.76
C SER A 527 -7.08 10.34 19.90
N SER A 528 -5.95 9.88 20.42
CA SER A 528 -4.70 9.94 19.68
C SER A 528 -3.82 8.73 19.94
N ALA A 529 -3.20 8.26 18.87
CA ALA A 529 -2.20 7.22 18.88
C ALA A 529 -0.82 7.73 19.34
N HIS A 530 -0.54 9.01 19.11
CA HIS A 530 0.75 9.64 19.35
C HIS A 530 0.59 10.99 20.06
N ARG A 531 1.64 11.45 20.75
CA ARG A 531 1.66 12.82 21.26
C ARG A 531 1.73 13.78 20.09
N THR A 532 0.86 14.78 20.14
CA THR A 532 0.74 15.87 19.18
C THR A 532 0.58 17.16 19.96
N ALA A 533 0.83 18.29 19.31
CA ALA A 533 0.60 19.59 19.93
C ALA A 533 -0.85 19.74 20.43
N LEU A 534 -1.84 19.22 19.69
CA LEU A 534 -3.24 19.22 20.12
C LEU A 534 -3.49 18.32 21.34
N SER A 535 -2.95 17.10 21.37
CA SER A 535 -3.15 16.19 22.50
C SER A 535 -2.51 16.74 23.79
N GLU A 536 -1.39 17.45 23.67
CA GLU A 536 -0.71 18.08 24.81
C GLU A 536 -1.46 19.29 25.38
N GLU A 537 -2.48 19.80 24.69
CA GLU A 537 -3.38 20.86 25.17
C GLU A 537 -4.72 20.33 25.71
N ALA A 538 -4.97 19.03 25.55
CA ALA A 538 -6.25 18.42 25.92
C ALA A 538 -6.47 18.33 27.44
N GLU A 539 -7.74 18.31 27.84
CA GLU A 539 -8.17 17.94 29.19
C GLU A 539 -8.16 16.43 29.36
N ILE A 540 -8.52 15.68 28.30
CA ILE A 540 -8.55 14.22 28.31
C ILE A 540 -7.96 13.71 26.99
N VAL A 541 -7.02 12.76 27.09
CA VAL A 541 -6.45 12.04 25.95
C VAL A 541 -6.71 10.56 26.09
N PHE A 542 -7.44 9.98 25.14
CA PHE A 542 -7.64 8.55 25.03
C PHE A 542 -6.62 7.93 24.06
N PRO A 543 -5.87 6.90 24.46
CA PRO A 543 -4.90 6.26 23.59
C PRO A 543 -5.61 5.41 22.54
N ALA A 544 -5.41 5.74 21.27
CA ALA A 544 -6.05 5.09 20.14
C ALA A 544 -5.15 4.01 19.51
N ALA A 545 -5.77 2.90 19.11
CA ALA A 545 -5.13 1.86 18.31
C ALA A 545 -5.01 2.32 16.85
N LEU A 546 -3.84 2.12 16.25
CA LEU A 546 -3.54 2.46 14.86
C LEU A 546 -4.16 1.44 13.89
N PRO A 547 -4.30 1.79 12.59
CA PRO A 547 -4.54 0.79 11.55
C PRO A 547 -3.51 -0.34 11.64
N TYR A 548 -3.84 -1.59 11.29
CA TYR A 548 -3.01 -2.80 11.52
C TYR A 548 -3.01 -3.34 12.96
N GLU A 549 -3.32 -2.54 13.99
CA GLU A 549 -3.48 -3.04 15.38
C GLU A 549 -4.91 -3.47 15.70
N LYS A 550 -5.86 -3.02 14.87
CA LYS A 550 -7.29 -3.27 14.99
C LYS A 550 -7.88 -3.69 13.64
N PRO A 551 -8.91 -4.55 13.62
CA PRO A 551 -9.71 -4.73 12.42
C PRO A 551 -10.52 -3.46 12.14
N GLY A 552 -10.78 -3.18 10.87
CA GLY A 552 -11.53 -2.00 10.46
C GLY A 552 -11.91 -2.07 8.99
N ALA A 553 -13.04 -1.46 8.62
CA ALA A 553 -13.45 -1.35 7.24
C ALA A 553 -13.14 0.05 6.69
N TYR A 554 -12.74 0.13 5.43
CA TYR A 554 -12.37 1.36 4.74
C TYR A 554 -13.12 1.45 3.42
N LEU A 555 -13.71 2.61 3.12
CA LEU A 555 -14.25 2.92 1.80
C LEU A 555 -13.17 3.63 0.98
N ASN A 556 -12.61 2.93 0.01
CA ASN A 556 -11.58 3.50 -0.84
C ASN A 556 -12.14 4.53 -1.84
N ALA A 557 -11.26 5.16 -2.61
CA ALA A 557 -11.58 6.21 -3.56
C ALA A 557 -12.57 5.74 -4.63
N ALA A 558 -12.45 4.47 -5.05
CA ALA A 558 -13.35 3.81 -5.99
C ALA A 558 -14.68 3.34 -5.38
N HIS A 559 -14.96 3.72 -4.12
CA HIS A 559 -16.19 3.38 -3.39
C HIS A 559 -16.32 1.89 -3.02
N GLN A 560 -15.20 1.16 -3.01
CA GLN A 560 -15.17 -0.23 -2.57
C GLN A 560 -14.98 -0.30 -1.04
N LEU A 561 -15.84 -1.08 -0.38
CA LEU A 561 -15.67 -1.42 1.02
C LEU A 561 -14.65 -2.55 1.17
N GLN A 562 -13.57 -2.26 1.87
CA GLN A 562 -12.48 -3.21 2.14
C GLN A 562 -12.37 -3.45 3.65
N GLU A 563 -12.45 -4.71 4.06
CA GLU A 563 -12.30 -5.12 5.46
C GLU A 563 -10.82 -5.46 5.70
N ALA A 564 -10.17 -4.72 6.60
CA ALA A 564 -8.78 -4.90 6.99
C ALA A 564 -8.70 -5.74 8.28
N GLU A 565 -7.81 -6.72 8.29
CA GLU A 565 -7.49 -7.49 9.50
C GLU A 565 -6.35 -6.85 10.29
N ALA A 566 -6.35 -7.06 11.61
CA ALA A 566 -5.22 -6.72 12.45
C ALA A 566 -4.05 -7.66 12.19
N VAL A 567 -2.86 -7.09 12.00
CA VAL A 567 -1.61 -7.82 11.75
C VAL A 567 -0.54 -7.51 12.81
N SER A 568 -0.73 -6.47 13.60
CA SER A 568 0.11 -6.08 14.74
C SER A 568 -0.68 -6.20 16.04
N ARG A 569 0.01 -6.33 17.17
CA ARG A 569 -0.63 -6.13 18.48
C ARG A 569 -0.84 -4.67 18.76
N VAL A 570 -1.90 -4.41 19.50
CA VAL A 570 -2.14 -3.14 20.18
C VAL A 570 -0.98 -2.84 21.14
N VAL A 571 -0.49 -1.62 21.10
CA VAL A 571 0.53 -1.10 22.03
C VAL A 571 -0.17 -0.64 23.31
N GLY A 572 0.44 -0.91 24.47
CA GLY A 572 -0.09 -0.46 25.76
C GLY A 572 -1.52 -0.94 26.05
N GLU A 573 -2.35 -0.01 26.50
CA GLU A 573 -3.78 -0.19 26.78
C GLU A 573 -4.64 0.46 25.68
N ASN A 574 -4.11 0.66 24.47
CA ASN A 574 -4.81 1.40 23.42
C ASN A 574 -6.11 0.72 23.01
N TRP A 575 -7.16 1.50 22.78
CA TRP A 575 -8.44 0.97 22.31
C TRP A 575 -8.68 1.39 20.87
N PRO A 576 -9.39 0.58 20.06
CA PRO A 576 -10.01 1.09 18.84
C PRO A 576 -10.85 2.33 19.14
N ASP A 577 -10.77 3.38 18.31
CA ASP A 577 -11.61 4.58 18.45
C ASP A 577 -13.09 4.23 18.52
N ALA A 578 -13.54 3.25 17.73
CA ALA A 578 -14.87 2.67 17.82
C ALA A 578 -15.27 2.25 19.25
N ALA A 579 -14.36 1.61 20.00
CA ALA A 579 -14.61 1.19 21.37
C ALA A 579 -14.60 2.38 22.35
N ILE A 580 -13.72 3.36 22.15
CA ILE A 580 -13.63 4.58 22.96
C ILE A 580 -14.95 5.36 22.85
N TRP A 581 -15.30 5.76 21.63
CA TRP A 581 -16.45 6.61 21.37
C TRP A 581 -17.77 5.88 21.55
N GLY A 582 -17.83 4.58 21.19
CA GLY A 582 -19.01 3.74 21.41
C GLY A 582 -19.31 3.54 22.89
N THR A 583 -18.28 3.35 23.72
CA THR A 583 -18.47 3.24 25.18
C THR A 583 -18.99 4.55 25.76
N LEU A 584 -18.42 5.68 25.35
CA LEU A 584 -18.87 7.00 25.83
C LEU A 584 -20.31 7.32 25.37
N ALA A 585 -20.67 6.95 24.14
CA ALA A 585 -22.05 7.06 23.65
C ALA A 585 -23.01 6.21 24.50
N ASN A 586 -22.63 4.97 24.83
CA ASN A 586 -23.42 4.07 25.66
C ASN A 586 -23.59 4.59 27.09
N LEU A 587 -22.53 5.13 27.71
CA LEU A 587 -22.61 5.80 29.01
C LEU A 587 -23.60 6.97 28.97
N LEU A 588 -23.62 7.73 27.87
CA LEU A 588 -24.56 8.82 27.66
C LEU A 588 -25.97 8.36 27.23
N GLY A 589 -26.23 7.05 27.16
CA GLY A 589 -27.53 6.44 26.95
C GLY A 589 -27.86 6.06 25.50
N ASP A 590 -26.84 5.87 24.65
CA ASP A 590 -26.97 5.13 23.40
C ASP A 590 -26.85 3.60 23.66
N SER A 591 -27.00 2.78 22.63
CA SER A 591 -26.92 1.31 22.73
C SER A 591 -26.20 0.70 21.53
N LEU A 592 -24.92 1.02 21.39
CA LEU A 592 -24.04 0.49 20.34
C LEU A 592 -23.36 -0.81 20.75
N PRO A 593 -23.21 -1.76 19.81
CA PRO A 593 -22.30 -2.89 20.03
C PRO A 593 -20.85 -2.40 20.07
N LEU A 594 -19.99 -3.10 20.82
CA LEU A 594 -18.58 -2.73 20.98
C LEU A 594 -17.62 -3.66 20.23
N THR A 595 -18.13 -4.65 19.50
CA THR A 595 -17.32 -5.51 18.63
C THR A 595 -17.26 -4.95 17.21
N PRO A 596 -16.09 -4.94 16.54
CA PRO A 596 -15.93 -4.39 15.18
C PRO A 596 -16.92 -4.93 14.15
N GLU A 597 -17.24 -6.23 14.19
CA GLU A 597 -18.13 -6.88 13.23
C GLU A 597 -19.58 -6.43 13.42
N ALA A 598 -20.08 -6.48 14.65
CA ALA A 598 -21.44 -6.05 14.96
C ALA A 598 -21.63 -4.54 14.76
N LEU A 599 -20.59 -3.74 14.99
CA LEU A 599 -20.64 -2.30 14.75
C LEU A 599 -20.66 -1.97 13.25
N LEU A 600 -19.93 -2.72 12.43
CA LEU A 600 -20.03 -2.60 10.97
C LEU A 600 -21.41 -2.99 10.47
N GLU A 601 -22.01 -4.04 11.04
CA GLU A 601 -23.36 -4.46 10.65
C GLU A 601 -24.40 -3.41 11.07
N ALA A 602 -24.32 -2.87 12.28
CA ALA A 602 -25.15 -1.75 12.72
C ALA A 602 -24.98 -0.51 11.80
N ALA A 603 -23.74 -0.22 11.36
CA ALA A 603 -23.50 0.85 10.40
C ALA A 603 -24.16 0.58 9.04
N ARG A 604 -24.17 -0.68 8.55
CA ARG A 604 -24.84 -1.05 7.30
C ARG A 604 -26.36 -0.93 7.38
N GLU A 605 -26.94 -1.26 8.53
CA GLU A 605 -28.38 -1.08 8.79
C GLU A 605 -28.77 0.40 8.73
N ASP A 606 -28.01 1.27 9.39
CA ASP A 606 -28.25 2.72 9.43
C ASP A 606 -27.90 3.40 8.09
N PHE A 607 -26.91 2.87 7.35
CA PHE A 607 -26.37 3.45 6.12
C PHE A 607 -26.30 2.39 5.00
N PRO A 608 -27.39 2.19 4.23
CA PRO A 608 -27.46 1.17 3.17
C PRO A 608 -26.39 1.27 2.08
N ALA A 609 -25.80 2.45 1.88
CA ALA A 609 -24.68 2.67 0.95
C ALA A 609 -23.43 1.81 1.27
N LEU A 610 -23.31 1.29 2.50
CA LEU A 610 -22.26 0.35 2.91
C LEU A 610 -22.50 -1.11 2.50
N SER A 611 -23.61 -1.40 1.82
CA SER A 611 -24.03 -2.76 1.47
C SER A 611 -23.66 -3.20 0.04
N ASP A 612 -23.05 -2.33 -0.77
CA ASP A 612 -22.63 -2.64 -2.16
C ASP A 612 -21.44 -3.65 -2.19
N PRO A 613 -21.26 -4.47 -3.26
CA PRO A 613 -20.40 -5.66 -3.26
C PRO A 613 -18.93 -5.43 -2.87
N ARG A 614 -18.45 -6.40 -2.10
CA ARG A 614 -17.20 -6.42 -1.33
C ARG A 614 -15.99 -6.84 -2.18
N VAL A 615 -14.83 -6.28 -1.87
CA VAL A 615 -13.55 -7.00 -2.03
C VAL A 615 -13.11 -7.44 -0.63
N ARG A 616 -13.34 -8.72 -0.28
CA ARG A 616 -12.73 -9.34 0.90
C ARG A 616 -11.34 -9.84 0.51
N VAL A 617 -10.31 -9.32 1.16
CA VAL A 617 -8.96 -9.88 1.10
C VAL A 617 -8.77 -10.70 2.36
N GLY A 618 -8.98 -12.02 2.27
CA GLY A 618 -8.80 -12.95 3.39
C GLY A 618 -9.91 -13.99 3.47
N GLY A 619 -9.57 -15.25 3.18
CA GLY A 619 -10.49 -16.39 3.28
C GLY A 619 -10.26 -17.48 2.24
N GLY A 620 -9.08 -18.10 2.27
CA GLY A 620 -8.75 -19.27 1.45
C GLY A 620 -7.56 -20.00 2.01
N GLY A 621 -7.78 -20.87 3.01
CA GLY A 621 -6.74 -21.69 3.60
C GLY A 621 -7.23 -22.55 4.77
N GLU A 622 -8.00 -23.59 4.49
CA GLU A 622 -7.99 -24.81 5.32
C GLU A 622 -7.03 -25.81 4.67
N GLU A 623 -5.86 -26.04 5.27
CA GLU A 623 -5.28 -27.35 5.58
C GLU A 623 -3.84 -27.22 6.15
N GLY A 624 -3.69 -27.52 7.45
CA GLY A 624 -2.62 -28.40 7.96
C GLY A 624 -1.17 -27.90 8.08
N GLY A 625 -0.84 -27.24 9.19
CA GLY A 625 0.53 -27.15 9.72
C GLY A 625 0.56 -26.66 11.17
N ARG A 626 1.11 -27.45 12.10
CA ARG A 626 0.87 -27.38 13.56
C ARG A 626 2.12 -26.93 14.34
N LEU A 627 1.91 -26.18 15.46
CA LEU A 627 2.71 -26.06 16.72
C LEU A 627 3.93 -25.09 16.74
N PRO A 628 4.52 -24.67 17.91
CA PRO A 628 4.03 -24.36 19.28
C PRO A 628 4.69 -23.11 19.99
N GLY A 629 4.05 -22.57 21.04
CA GLY A 629 4.63 -22.28 22.39
C GLY A 629 5.66 -21.16 22.69
N ALA A 630 5.16 -19.97 23.05
CA ALA A 630 5.53 -18.99 24.14
C ALA A 630 6.98 -18.68 24.61
N GLY A 631 7.25 -17.36 24.81
CA GLY A 631 8.21 -16.80 25.80
C GLY A 631 8.79 -15.39 25.50
N LEU A 632 8.40 -14.36 26.27
CA LEU A 632 8.93 -12.95 26.36
C LEU A 632 10.19 -12.90 27.30
N PRO A 633 10.98 -11.81 27.53
CA PRO A 633 10.74 -10.35 27.31
C PRO A 633 11.98 -9.50 26.86
N GLY A 634 11.82 -8.17 26.79
CA GLY A 634 12.94 -7.19 26.91
C GLY A 634 12.89 -5.99 25.95
N SER A 635 12.36 -4.87 26.45
CA SER A 635 12.21 -3.55 25.79
C SER A 635 13.53 -2.79 25.57
N ARG A 636 13.55 -1.89 24.57
CA ARG A 636 14.08 -0.51 24.69
C ARG A 636 13.66 0.35 23.48
N GLU A 637 13.65 1.65 23.72
CA GLU A 637 12.89 2.75 23.11
C GLU A 637 13.34 3.13 21.68
N HIS A 638 12.51 3.87 20.91
CA HIS A 638 12.90 5.03 20.06
C HIS A 638 11.78 5.64 19.18
N GLU A 639 11.62 6.98 19.29
CA GLU A 639 10.81 8.00 18.57
C GLU A 639 10.70 7.78 17.05
N GLY A 640 9.62 8.10 16.30
CA GLY A 640 8.57 9.10 16.46
C GLY A 640 8.35 9.82 15.11
N LEU A 641 7.10 9.88 14.63
CA LEU A 641 6.65 10.02 13.24
C LEU A 641 6.63 11.40 12.54
N LEU A 642 6.63 11.28 11.21
CA LEU A 642 6.03 12.15 10.17
C LEU A 642 6.67 13.53 9.96
N ALA A 643 7.45 13.58 8.89
CA ALA A 643 7.74 14.82 8.20
C ALA A 643 7.65 14.61 6.66
N SER A 644 7.75 15.68 5.87
CA SER A 644 7.61 15.64 4.39
C SER A 644 8.37 14.46 3.75
N ARG A 645 8.06 13.97 2.55
CA ARG A 645 8.81 12.82 1.96
C ARG A 645 10.34 12.94 2.07
N SER A 646 10.88 14.15 2.03
CA SER A 646 12.30 14.49 2.26
C SER A 646 12.71 14.42 3.74
N ASP A 647 11.84 14.83 4.66
CA ASP A 647 12.06 14.79 6.09
C ASP A 647 11.72 13.42 6.71
N TYR A 648 10.77 12.64 6.20
CA TYR A 648 10.56 11.22 6.53
C TYR A 648 11.82 10.41 6.19
N LEU A 649 12.43 10.63 5.02
CA LEU A 649 13.71 10.00 4.68
C LEU A 649 14.88 10.47 5.57
N ARG A 650 14.79 11.69 6.15
CA ARG A 650 15.77 12.21 7.12
C ARG A 650 15.55 11.61 8.52
N GLN A 651 14.32 11.65 9.03
CA GLN A 651 13.90 11.05 10.30
C GLN A 651 14.12 9.54 10.32
N LEU A 652 13.85 8.85 9.21
CA LEU A 652 14.09 7.42 9.09
C LEU A 652 15.58 7.08 9.04
N ARG A 653 16.44 7.99 8.55
CA ARG A 653 17.91 7.84 8.69
C ARG A 653 18.32 7.94 10.16
N GLU A 654 17.76 8.88 10.92
CA GLU A 654 18.00 9.05 12.36
C GLU A 654 17.40 7.89 13.20
N HIS A 655 16.25 7.35 12.79
CA HIS A 655 15.61 6.18 13.42
C HIS A 655 16.34 4.88 13.12
N LEU A 656 16.84 4.69 11.89
CA LEU A 656 17.67 3.54 11.52
C LEU A 656 19.06 3.58 12.16
N GLU A 657 19.58 4.76 12.46
CA GLU A 657 20.79 4.93 13.27
C GLU A 657 20.54 4.53 14.73
N ARG A 658 19.35 4.80 15.28
CA ARG A 658 18.91 4.36 16.61
C ARG A 658 18.52 2.87 16.69
N SER A 659 18.02 2.28 15.61
CA SER A 659 17.69 0.84 15.55
C SER A 659 18.94 -0.06 15.45
N ARG A 660 20.14 0.52 15.31
CA ARG A 660 21.42 -0.22 15.34
C ARG A 660 21.74 -0.82 16.71
N ASP A 661 21.13 -0.33 17.78
CA ASP A 661 21.37 -0.80 19.15
C ASP A 661 20.77 -2.19 19.47
N PHE A 662 20.04 -2.81 18.53
CA PHE A 662 19.41 -4.13 18.70
C PHE A 662 20.00 -5.24 17.82
N SER A 663 21.07 -4.95 17.08
CA SER A 663 21.88 -6.02 16.49
C SER A 663 22.64 -6.74 17.62
N PRO A 664 22.56 -8.08 17.75
CA PRO A 664 23.40 -8.82 18.70
C PRO A 664 24.90 -8.78 18.33
N PHE A 665 25.26 -8.13 17.22
CA PHE A 665 26.63 -7.89 16.83
C PHE A 665 26.97 -6.40 17.01
N PRO A 666 28.00 -6.08 17.82
CA PRO A 666 28.39 -4.69 18.07
C PRO A 666 28.80 -3.99 16.76
N PRO A 667 28.42 -2.72 16.58
CA PRO A 667 29.02 -1.88 15.56
C PRO A 667 30.46 -1.56 16.01
N GLU A 668 31.41 -1.56 15.06
CA GLU A 668 32.84 -1.30 15.26
C GLU A 668 33.70 -2.54 15.60
N GLU A 669 34.09 -3.30 14.57
CA GLU A 669 35.40 -3.98 14.45
C GLU A 669 35.58 -4.77 13.12
N ALA A 670 34.70 -4.61 12.12
CA ALA A 670 34.80 -5.35 10.84
C ALA A 670 35.34 -4.55 9.64
N PHE A 671 36.10 -3.48 9.87
CA PHE A 671 36.85 -2.75 8.83
C PHE A 671 38.34 -2.66 9.19
N SER A 672 39.00 -3.82 9.23
CA SER A 672 40.45 -3.93 9.10
C SER A 672 40.84 -5.30 8.52
N CYS A 673 40.54 -5.49 7.23
CA CYS A 673 41.35 -6.26 6.27
C CYS A 673 40.74 -6.11 4.88
#